data_AF-A0A9P7KS25-F1
#
_entry.id   AF-A0A9P7KS25-F1
#
_cell.length_a   1.000
_cell.length_b   1.000
_cell.length_c   1.000
_cell.angle_alpha   90.00
_cell.angle_beta   90.00
_cell.angle_gamma   90.00
#
_symmetry.space_group_name_H-M   'P 1'
#
loop_
_entity.id
_entity.type
_entity.pdbx_description
1 polymer ?
#
loop_
_entity_poly.entity_id
_entity_poly.type
_entity_poly.pdbx_seq_one_letter_code
_entity_poly.pdbx_strand_id
1 'polypeptide(L)'
;MRSPFQRRGPSARQSHSLGPVLGPSLMALAALAPSLTQAITFNSIPSPNLDFSNLGRIGIVGDYDGISLYEYEGQKESPRNSNGSESLLTQMPNGAFAPIISSDASIRAMCSFQLSNGEMQGVVIGGNFTSLDGTQSKAVALFNPNTTEITPLDGIEGEVNALYCDQERDTVYVGGNFKGANSTNAIAWVGTDGWTNLPFAGFNGPVKAITKASNGHIIFGGTFTGLGNSSAPSQSASQVINLSTANITDDNGSSETDPKDIVCPGSKSSPWLLQDDTAGYWEADFGFGFAPTKLRLRNTQQDGRGTKTFRFVAYPIDGIMNLTYVDPNSGSNVTCTSECPLPEGDDYQDFTFVNRVGMNRFRLAVSEWYGKGGGLQSIELFQSDIYAYAISDFNEPKCGGVKSPASATHTGPWKVSPSLESSSEYLTAELDGDYDPESVSVTFYPNIIESGNYSVNIYTPGCQADETCETRGRVNVTGIMSGDDEKDTNFTSTLYQTNYFDKYDQIYFGYIEKNSGSFKPSVTLRPLAGQDVDTLTIVAQRVEFTLTNSTGGLNGLFDFDPDQAVVNASSLMNSPINKLGSSFDRASGVSVLVTDSNTTYVGGNFTSKDHDNILAIIENDDVKEPGGGLNGEVFAMYLNDTQLYVGGDFSNTENGPVTGLDNIAVYDTKEDKWNALGAGLDGPVKYAVPLMINITADTPELVIAFTGEFTSCNAFDDFKALSVDGFAIWVASKANWLQNLDGNYAAFSGSLTAAALDVPMDGGSFYAGALSSAQLGINGAATLSDEGLGQFPLKIQTPSPLSNSSALSRRDVTSFNKNTTGVVTGIFYDDNDYNITVLAGHFTTESTKGEEIQNIVLLEEDTVIGLGSGISNSSTFVALAVREGILFAGGDISGTIDETEIRGLVSYNLESKSFNSQPPSVSGANSTVAAIAVRPGDSGDIYVGGSFDTAGALDCPGLCTYNVNSGQWNRPGSELEGTVYSLLWLSKNQLVVGGELGGNGSDQRPLASWDANSESWSSFPGSEDIPGPVTVISPGSSDNDQLWVSGTSLKDDSVFVMKYDGEKWHTVKPSLSSGTIIRGLQVFSVTENHEDSDTLDNNQVLMLTGSIDIPDFGVASAAIFNGTAYQPYALTIKAGDGPGTIASIFSQRDSFFTEEKHMALGFVVLIGLGIALGLMLLLVLCGIILDRIRKKREGYAPAPTSMYDRGSGMRHIPPHELLESLGHGRGGAAPRV
;
A
#
# COMPACT_ATOMS: atom_id res chain seq x y z
N MET A 1 64.99 28.42 -7.96
CA MET A 1 66.39 28.32 -7.50
C MET A 1 66.76 26.83 -7.43
N ARG A 2 67.77 26.41 -8.20
CA ARG A 2 68.59 25.18 -8.10
C ARG A 2 67.93 23.88 -7.56
N SER A 3 67.66 22.94 -8.46
CA SER A 3 68.04 21.52 -8.30
C SER A 3 69.58 21.43 -8.06
N PRO A 4 70.19 20.35 -7.49
CA PRO A 4 70.03 18.97 -8.01
C PRO A 4 70.49 17.74 -7.17
N PHE A 5 70.34 16.54 -7.79
CA PHE A 5 71.27 15.38 -7.81
C PHE A 5 71.39 14.44 -6.58
N GLN A 6 71.65 13.11 -6.63
CA GLN A 6 71.76 12.07 -7.68
C GLN A 6 72.08 10.69 -7.01
N ARG A 7 71.56 9.59 -7.57
CA ARG A 7 72.22 8.27 -7.86
C ARG A 7 72.74 7.28 -6.76
N ARG A 8 72.36 6.01 -7.02
CA ARG A 8 73.16 4.74 -7.17
C ARG A 8 73.11 3.66 -6.06
N GLY A 9 72.58 2.48 -6.44
CA GLY A 9 73.36 1.24 -6.59
C GLY A 9 73.32 0.17 -5.47
N PRO A 10 73.59 -1.12 -5.76
CA PRO A 10 72.73 -2.23 -5.32
C PRO A 10 73.39 -3.41 -4.57
N SER A 11 72.55 -4.40 -4.18
CA SER A 11 72.80 -5.85 -3.94
C SER A 11 73.23 -6.36 -2.54
N ALA A 12 72.42 -7.28 -1.95
CA ALA A 12 72.71 -8.72 -1.77
C ALA A 12 72.05 -9.39 -0.52
N ARG A 13 71.23 -10.43 -0.80
CA ARG A 13 70.92 -11.72 -0.11
C ARG A 13 70.75 -11.87 1.44
N GLN A 14 69.51 -12.26 1.78
CA GLN A 14 69.01 -13.42 2.58
C GLN A 14 69.40 -13.60 4.08
N SER A 15 68.39 -13.54 4.96
CA SER A 15 67.91 -14.66 5.81
C SER A 15 66.68 -14.28 6.64
N HIS A 16 65.66 -15.14 6.66
CA HIS A 16 64.33 -14.94 7.27
C HIS A 16 64.31 -14.97 8.81
N SER A 17 63.53 -14.07 9.44
CA SER A 17 62.63 -14.42 10.55
C SER A 17 61.61 -13.30 10.86
N LEU A 18 60.33 -13.70 10.94
CA LEU A 18 59.24 -13.16 11.77
C LEU A 18 58.54 -11.83 11.40
N GLY A 19 57.27 -11.96 10.98
CA GLY A 19 56.16 -11.01 11.21
C GLY A 19 55.74 -10.11 10.02
N PRO A 20 54.55 -10.28 9.41
CA PRO A 20 54.02 -9.29 8.48
C PRO A 20 53.18 -8.26 9.23
N VAL A 21 53.73 -7.05 9.38
CA VAL A 21 52.92 -5.83 9.48
C VAL A 21 52.81 -5.30 8.06
N LEU A 22 51.70 -5.59 7.39
CA LEU A 22 51.35 -5.03 6.09
C LEU A 22 50.54 -3.76 6.31
N GLY A 23 51.17 -2.61 6.05
CA GLY A 23 50.49 -1.34 5.83
C GLY A 23 50.05 -1.22 4.36
N PRO A 24 48.91 -0.56 4.07
CA PRO A 24 48.29 -0.56 2.76
C PRO A 24 48.88 0.55 1.88
N SER A 25 49.47 0.18 0.74
CA SER A 25 49.82 1.15 -0.31
C SER A 25 49.78 0.44 -1.67
N LEU A 26 48.62 -0.13 -1.99
CA LEU A 26 48.28 -0.69 -3.31
C LEU A 26 46.76 -0.78 -3.45
N MET A 27 46.08 0.36 -3.28
CA MET A 27 44.70 0.57 -3.73
C MET A 27 44.59 2.02 -4.23
N ALA A 28 45.10 2.28 -5.42
CA ALA A 28 44.89 3.55 -6.11
C ALA A 28 44.86 3.31 -7.63
N LEU A 29 44.13 2.27 -8.06
CA LEU A 29 43.86 1.97 -9.47
C LEU A 29 42.64 1.05 -9.63
N ALA A 30 41.59 1.31 -8.83
CA ALA A 30 40.27 0.68 -8.96
C ALA A 30 39.13 1.73 -8.93
N ALA A 31 39.41 2.98 -9.32
CA ALA A 31 38.45 4.08 -9.33
C ALA A 31 38.02 4.51 -10.76
N LEU A 32 38.02 3.55 -11.69
CA LEU A 32 37.44 3.70 -13.03
C LEU A 32 36.69 2.41 -13.38
N ALA A 33 35.79 1.97 -12.48
CA ALA A 33 34.69 1.14 -12.90
C ALA A 33 33.63 2.11 -13.46
N PRO A 34 33.11 1.91 -14.69
CA PRO A 34 31.91 2.63 -15.10
C PRO A 34 30.82 2.29 -14.09
N SER A 35 30.20 3.31 -13.50
CA SER A 35 28.91 3.17 -12.82
C SER A 35 27.96 2.53 -13.82
N LEU A 36 27.63 1.26 -13.61
CA LEU A 36 26.58 0.59 -14.37
C LEU A 36 25.30 1.36 -14.06
N THR A 37 24.82 2.14 -15.01
CA THR A 37 23.48 2.72 -15.02
C THR A 37 22.51 1.55 -15.01
N GLN A 38 21.88 1.27 -13.87
CA GLN A 38 20.66 0.47 -13.84
C GLN A 38 19.53 1.45 -14.15
N ALA A 39 18.71 1.15 -15.16
CA ALA A 39 17.37 1.72 -15.22
C ALA A 39 16.49 0.91 -14.25
N ILE A 40 15.29 1.39 -13.92
CA ILE A 40 14.31 0.54 -13.22
C ILE A 40 14.00 -0.64 -14.12
N THR A 41 14.56 -1.82 -13.79
CA THR A 41 14.36 -3.06 -14.53
C THR A 41 13.55 -4.01 -13.67
N PHE A 42 12.37 -4.39 -14.16
CA PHE A 42 11.59 -5.48 -13.58
C PHE A 42 12.17 -6.81 -14.07
N ASN A 43 12.77 -7.56 -13.16
CA ASN A 43 13.26 -8.90 -13.47
C ASN A 43 12.08 -9.82 -13.69
N SER A 44 11.99 -10.42 -14.88
CA SER A 44 10.95 -11.42 -15.16
C SER A 44 11.24 -12.70 -14.38
N ILE A 45 10.18 -13.24 -13.78
CA ILE A 45 10.16 -14.52 -13.11
C ILE A 45 10.00 -15.61 -14.18
N PRO A 46 10.84 -16.66 -14.18
CA PRO A 46 10.68 -17.78 -15.10
C PRO A 46 9.28 -18.38 -14.99
N SER A 47 8.68 -18.70 -16.14
CA SER A 47 7.40 -19.40 -16.18
C SER A 47 7.50 -20.70 -15.37
N PRO A 48 6.48 -21.05 -14.56
CA PRO A 48 6.43 -22.32 -13.86
C PRO A 48 6.26 -23.52 -14.81
N ASN A 49 6.18 -23.30 -16.13
CA ASN A 49 6.18 -24.33 -17.15
C ASN A 49 5.02 -25.34 -17.01
N LEU A 50 3.87 -24.93 -16.46
CA LEU A 50 2.68 -25.79 -16.32
C LEU A 50 2.23 -26.33 -17.69
N ASP A 51 1.93 -27.63 -17.77
CA ASP A 51 1.43 -28.27 -18.98
C ASP A 51 -0.10 -28.28 -19.01
N PHE A 52 -0.69 -27.46 -19.87
CA PHE A 52 -2.15 -27.37 -20.05
C PHE A 52 -2.68 -28.27 -21.19
N SER A 53 -1.80 -28.94 -21.94
CA SER A 53 -2.15 -29.60 -23.22
C SER A 53 -3.25 -30.66 -23.11
N ASN A 54 -3.36 -31.32 -21.95
CA ASN A 54 -4.35 -32.38 -21.71
C ASN A 54 -5.61 -31.92 -20.96
N LEU A 55 -5.66 -30.67 -20.48
CA LEU A 55 -6.70 -30.16 -19.59
C LEU A 55 -7.93 -29.60 -20.31
N GLY A 56 -7.76 -29.19 -21.58
CA GLY A 56 -8.82 -28.48 -22.32
C GLY A 56 -8.99 -27.06 -21.78
N ARG A 57 -10.23 -26.62 -21.55
CA ARG A 57 -10.49 -25.32 -20.91
C ARG A 57 -10.17 -25.36 -19.43
N ILE A 58 -9.67 -24.25 -18.89
CA ILE A 58 -9.36 -24.08 -17.47
C ILE A 58 -10.04 -22.83 -16.95
N GLY A 59 -10.71 -22.93 -15.81
CA GLY A 59 -11.30 -21.81 -15.08
C GLY A 59 -10.60 -21.61 -13.73
N ILE A 60 -10.38 -20.35 -13.36
CA ILE A 60 -9.92 -19.91 -12.04
C ILE A 60 -11.05 -19.12 -11.42
N VAL A 61 -11.56 -19.55 -10.27
CA VAL A 61 -12.69 -18.87 -9.61
C VAL A 61 -12.36 -18.50 -8.17
N GLY A 62 -12.97 -17.42 -7.71
CA GLY A 62 -12.77 -16.91 -6.36
C GLY A 62 -13.58 -15.66 -6.04
N ASP A 63 -13.05 -14.93 -5.08
CA ASP A 63 -13.61 -13.69 -4.55
C ASP A 63 -12.56 -12.57 -4.74
N TYR A 64 -12.59 -11.97 -5.92
CA TYR A 64 -11.65 -10.94 -6.35
C TYR A 64 -12.30 -10.09 -7.46
N ASP A 65 -11.81 -8.86 -7.64
CA ASP A 65 -12.22 -7.92 -8.70
C ASP A 65 -11.14 -7.76 -9.80
N GLY A 66 -9.98 -8.39 -9.60
CA GLY A 66 -8.96 -8.54 -10.62
C GLY A 66 -7.92 -9.60 -10.27
N ILE A 67 -7.23 -10.11 -11.28
CA ILE A 67 -6.23 -11.17 -11.17
C ILE A 67 -5.01 -10.88 -12.06
N SER A 68 -3.83 -11.24 -11.55
CA SER A 68 -2.54 -11.20 -12.27
C SER A 68 -1.79 -12.50 -12.09
N LEU A 69 -1.06 -12.90 -13.12
CA LEU A 69 0.01 -13.88 -12.94
C LEU A 69 1.22 -13.20 -12.28
N TYR A 70 1.96 -13.98 -11.48
CA TYR A 70 3.24 -13.55 -10.93
C TYR A 70 4.37 -13.76 -11.96
N GLU A 71 4.69 -12.69 -12.68
CA GLU A 71 5.61 -12.67 -13.83
C GLU A 71 6.85 -11.79 -13.61
N TYR A 72 6.84 -10.91 -12.60
CA TYR A 72 7.92 -9.97 -12.31
C TYR A 72 8.24 -9.89 -10.81
N GLU A 73 9.52 -9.81 -10.47
CA GLU A 73 9.97 -9.53 -9.10
C GLU A 73 9.40 -8.19 -8.61
N GLY A 74 8.88 -8.17 -7.39
CA GLY A 74 8.27 -6.98 -6.78
C GLY A 74 6.76 -6.88 -6.95
N GLN A 75 6.13 -7.72 -7.78
CA GLN A 75 4.66 -7.89 -7.75
C GLN A 75 4.23 -8.39 -6.38
N LYS A 76 3.23 -7.74 -5.78
CA LYS A 76 2.71 -8.11 -4.46
C LYS A 76 1.20 -8.00 -4.41
N GLU A 77 0.60 -8.87 -3.62
CA GLU A 77 -0.81 -8.81 -3.25
C GLU A 77 -0.96 -8.00 -1.96
N SER A 78 -0.64 -6.70 -2.03
CA SER A 78 -0.69 -5.83 -0.86
C SER A 78 -2.01 -5.04 -0.84
N PRO A 79 -2.72 -5.04 0.29
CA PRO A 79 -3.86 -4.15 0.46
C PRO A 79 -3.40 -2.70 0.37
N ARG A 80 -4.33 -1.82 -0.02
CA ARG A 80 -4.12 -0.38 0.03
C ARG A 80 -3.73 0.01 1.46
N ASN A 81 -2.76 0.92 1.60
CA ASN A 81 -2.45 1.42 2.92
C ASN A 81 -3.60 2.31 3.43
N SER A 82 -4.27 1.88 4.50
CA SER A 82 -5.40 2.61 5.12
C SER A 82 -4.91 3.75 6.04
N ASN A 83 -3.61 3.78 6.35
CA ASN A 83 -2.99 4.69 7.31
C ASN A 83 -2.58 6.05 6.71
N GLY A 84 -2.95 6.33 5.45
CA GLY A 84 -2.66 7.58 4.74
C GLY A 84 -1.29 7.65 4.07
N SER A 85 -0.47 6.60 4.18
CA SER A 85 0.78 6.46 3.43
C SER A 85 0.48 6.27 1.94
N GLU A 86 1.36 6.81 1.10
CA GLU A 86 1.30 6.67 -0.35
C GLU A 86 2.59 6.01 -0.85
N SER A 87 2.70 5.85 -2.16
CA SER A 87 3.91 5.37 -2.82
C SER A 87 4.12 6.10 -4.13
N LEU A 88 5.38 6.19 -4.55
CA LEU A 88 5.73 6.42 -5.94
C LEU A 88 5.64 5.09 -6.67
N LEU A 89 4.86 5.05 -7.73
CA LEU A 89 4.47 3.87 -8.48
C LEU A 89 4.97 3.99 -9.93
N THR A 90 5.26 2.84 -10.54
CA THR A 90 5.42 2.74 -12.00
C THR A 90 4.73 1.50 -12.52
N GLN A 91 4.49 1.47 -13.83
CA GLN A 91 3.83 0.38 -14.51
C GLN A 91 4.84 -0.72 -14.92
N MET A 92 4.54 -1.96 -14.57
CA MET A 92 5.25 -3.15 -15.01
C MET A 92 4.85 -3.52 -16.45
N PRO A 93 5.66 -4.34 -17.17
CA PRO A 93 5.36 -4.67 -18.56
C PRO A 93 4.04 -5.42 -18.79
N ASN A 94 3.51 -6.11 -17.78
CA ASN A 94 2.17 -6.74 -17.82
C ASN A 94 1.02 -5.80 -17.47
N GLY A 95 1.28 -4.50 -17.29
CA GLY A 95 0.27 -3.46 -17.04
C GLY A 95 -0.08 -3.24 -15.57
N ALA A 96 0.30 -4.16 -14.67
CA ALA A 96 0.18 -3.97 -13.22
C ALA A 96 1.17 -2.92 -12.71
N PHE A 97 0.92 -2.34 -11.54
CA PHE A 97 1.70 -1.27 -10.92
C PHE A 97 2.48 -1.81 -9.74
N ALA A 98 3.72 -1.32 -9.59
CA ALA A 98 4.58 -1.65 -8.46
C ALA A 98 5.00 -0.36 -7.74
N PRO A 99 5.01 -0.36 -6.38
CA PRO A 99 5.63 0.70 -5.61
C PRO A 99 7.15 0.62 -5.76
N ILE A 100 7.78 1.76 -6.06
CA ILE A 100 9.24 1.93 -6.11
C ILE A 100 9.74 2.58 -4.82
N ILE A 101 8.98 3.57 -4.30
CA ILE A 101 9.30 4.30 -3.07
C ILE A 101 8.04 4.36 -2.22
N SER A 102 8.16 4.03 -0.93
CA SER A 102 7.10 4.24 0.05
C SER A 102 7.17 5.65 0.64
N SER A 103 6.03 6.23 0.98
CA SER A 103 5.92 7.56 1.61
C SER A 103 5.04 7.44 2.84
N ASP A 104 5.47 8.00 3.98
CA ASP A 104 4.72 7.94 5.24
C ASP A 104 3.47 8.85 5.26
N ALA A 105 3.29 9.67 4.22
CA ALA A 105 2.08 10.46 3.97
C ALA A 105 1.91 10.76 2.46
N SER A 106 1.06 11.73 2.13
CA SER A 106 0.71 12.05 0.75
C SER A 106 1.81 12.76 -0.03
N ILE A 107 1.97 12.33 -1.28
CA ILE A 107 2.69 13.05 -2.33
C ILE A 107 1.65 13.85 -3.12
N ARG A 108 1.82 15.17 -3.23
CA ARG A 108 0.81 16.07 -3.81
C ARG A 108 1.22 16.69 -5.14
N ALA A 109 2.53 16.79 -5.40
CA ALA A 109 3.04 17.39 -6.61
C ALA A 109 4.30 16.67 -7.07
N MET A 110 4.46 16.55 -8.37
CA MET A 110 5.68 16.05 -9.00
C MET A 110 6.01 16.87 -10.23
N CYS A 111 7.29 17.13 -10.48
CA CYS A 111 7.75 17.66 -11.77
C CYS A 111 9.13 17.13 -12.15
N SER A 112 9.32 16.87 -13.44
CA SER A 112 10.61 16.48 -14.01
C SER A 112 11.55 17.68 -14.04
N PHE A 113 12.67 17.61 -13.33
CA PHE A 113 13.65 18.70 -13.26
C PHE A 113 14.81 18.44 -14.22
N GLN A 114 14.72 19.09 -15.39
CA GLN A 114 15.78 19.16 -16.38
C GLN A 114 16.38 20.56 -16.39
N LEU A 115 17.70 20.64 -16.44
CA LEU A 115 18.40 21.90 -16.66
C LEU A 115 18.35 22.33 -18.14
N SER A 116 18.56 23.61 -18.37
CA SER A 116 18.67 24.28 -19.67
C SER A 116 19.75 23.69 -20.57
N ASN A 117 20.79 23.08 -19.98
CA ASN A 117 21.85 22.36 -20.68
C ASN A 117 21.43 20.94 -21.16
N GLY A 118 20.21 20.50 -20.83
CA GLY A 118 19.65 19.18 -21.13
C GLY A 118 19.95 18.10 -20.09
N GLU A 119 20.71 18.41 -19.02
CA GLU A 119 21.02 17.50 -17.94
C GLU A 119 19.80 17.28 -17.03
N MET A 120 19.39 16.03 -16.87
CA MET A 120 18.33 15.64 -15.94
C MET A 120 18.87 15.54 -14.53
N GLN A 121 18.23 16.25 -13.60
CA GLN A 121 18.53 16.15 -12.17
C GLN A 121 17.69 15.07 -11.49
N GLY A 122 16.45 14.86 -11.94
CA GLY A 122 15.53 13.85 -11.42
C GLY A 122 14.08 14.32 -11.44
N VAL A 123 13.22 13.64 -10.67
CA VAL A 123 11.83 14.06 -10.42
C VAL A 123 11.77 14.73 -9.05
N VAL A 124 11.33 15.98 -8.98
CA VAL A 124 11.09 16.64 -7.70
C VAL A 124 9.73 16.19 -7.20
N ILE A 125 9.70 15.68 -5.98
CA ILE A 125 8.52 15.17 -5.29
C ILE A 125 8.20 16.12 -4.16
N GLY A 126 6.95 16.59 -4.08
CA GLY A 126 6.45 17.49 -3.04
C GLY A 126 5.19 16.94 -2.39
N GLY A 127 5.04 17.09 -1.08
CA GLY A 127 3.90 16.57 -0.33
C GLY A 127 3.90 16.98 1.14
N ASN A 128 3.18 16.23 1.98
CA ASN A 128 3.19 16.40 3.44
C ASN A 128 3.89 15.25 4.18
N PHE A 129 4.64 14.43 3.43
CA PHE A 129 5.47 13.34 3.96
C PHE A 129 6.62 13.87 4.80
N THR A 130 7.05 13.04 5.74
CA THR A 130 8.25 13.28 6.55
C THR A 130 9.36 12.27 6.24
N SER A 131 9.03 11.22 5.50
CA SER A 131 9.94 10.17 5.08
C SER A 131 9.57 9.61 3.71
N LEU A 132 10.59 9.33 2.89
CA LEU A 132 10.47 8.55 1.66
C LEU A 132 11.42 7.35 1.77
N ASP A 133 10.89 6.14 1.65
CA ASP A 133 11.61 4.85 1.80
C ASP A 133 12.50 4.79 3.06
N GLY A 134 11.95 5.26 4.19
CA GLY A 134 12.66 5.37 5.47
C GLY A 134 13.71 6.49 5.56
N THR A 135 13.98 7.21 4.47
CA THR A 135 14.89 8.37 4.46
C THR A 135 14.12 9.63 4.86
N GLN A 136 14.53 10.25 5.98
CA GLN A 136 13.94 11.50 6.45
C GLN A 136 14.02 12.57 5.36
N SER A 137 12.84 12.99 4.89
CA SER A 137 12.68 14.00 3.83
C SER A 137 11.44 14.81 4.18
N LYS A 138 11.60 16.04 4.62
CA LYS A 138 10.46 16.89 5.02
C LYS A 138 9.88 17.59 3.80
N ALA A 139 8.68 17.18 3.39
CA ALA A 139 7.83 17.80 2.38
C ALA A 139 8.34 17.82 0.94
N VAL A 140 9.65 17.72 0.70
CA VAL A 140 10.24 17.79 -0.64
C VAL A 140 11.52 16.95 -0.77
N ALA A 141 11.64 16.25 -1.88
CA ALA A 141 12.82 15.46 -2.22
C ALA A 141 13.04 15.42 -3.73
N LEU A 142 14.26 15.07 -4.14
CA LEU A 142 14.62 14.77 -5.52
C LEU A 142 14.80 13.26 -5.67
N PHE A 143 14.03 12.65 -6.57
CA PHE A 143 14.13 11.24 -6.93
C PHE A 143 14.93 11.03 -8.20
N ASN A 144 15.93 10.15 -8.15
CA ASN A 144 16.69 9.72 -9.32
C ASN A 144 16.08 8.44 -9.93
N PRO A 145 15.48 8.51 -11.13
CA PRO A 145 14.81 7.36 -11.74
C PRO A 145 15.75 6.23 -12.19
N ASN A 146 17.06 6.47 -12.30
CA ASN A 146 18.03 5.41 -12.62
C ASN A 146 18.50 4.68 -11.36
N THR A 147 18.96 5.43 -10.37
CA THR A 147 19.57 4.83 -9.16
C THR A 147 18.56 4.50 -8.07
N THR A 148 17.29 4.88 -8.27
CA THR A 148 16.22 4.87 -7.26
C THR A 148 16.58 5.63 -5.98
N GLU A 149 17.58 6.52 -6.05
CA GLU A 149 18.08 7.28 -4.90
C GLU A 149 17.16 8.47 -4.59
N ILE A 150 16.94 8.70 -3.30
CA ILE A 150 16.20 9.85 -2.78
C ILE A 150 17.21 10.83 -2.20
N THR A 151 17.19 12.07 -2.69
CA THR A 151 17.95 13.19 -2.13
C THR A 151 17.00 14.16 -1.41
N PRO A 152 17.00 14.21 -0.07
CA PRO A 152 16.22 15.18 0.68
C PRO A 152 16.65 16.62 0.32
N LEU A 153 15.68 17.51 0.09
CA LEU A 153 15.96 18.94 -0.10
C LEU A 153 15.71 19.69 1.22
N ASP A 154 16.59 19.49 2.19
CA ASP A 154 16.47 20.08 3.53
C ASP A 154 16.47 21.61 3.51
N GLY A 155 15.66 22.23 4.38
CA GLY A 155 15.62 23.69 4.55
C GLY A 155 14.21 24.30 4.55
N ILE A 156 13.18 23.49 4.30
CA ILE A 156 11.78 23.84 4.49
C ILE A 156 11.13 22.93 5.52
N GLU A 157 10.18 23.48 6.30
CA GLU A 157 9.35 22.72 7.24
C GLU A 157 7.88 23.04 6.97
N GLY A 158 7.03 22.01 6.84
CA GLY A 158 5.61 22.14 6.53
C GLY A 158 5.18 21.16 5.44
N GLU A 159 4.35 21.60 4.49
CA GLU A 159 3.89 20.80 3.35
C GLU A 159 4.08 21.54 2.02
N VAL A 160 4.38 20.80 0.95
CA VAL A 160 4.42 21.30 -0.43
C VAL A 160 3.15 20.88 -1.15
N ASN A 161 2.47 21.85 -1.77
CA ASN A 161 1.23 21.63 -2.51
C ASN A 161 1.40 21.77 -4.02
N ALA A 162 2.39 22.56 -4.48
CA ALA A 162 2.62 22.83 -5.88
C ALA A 162 4.11 22.93 -6.21
N LEU A 163 4.47 22.41 -7.38
CA LEU A 163 5.81 22.48 -7.94
C LEU A 163 5.71 22.94 -9.40
N TYR A 164 6.60 23.83 -9.80
CA TYR A 164 6.80 24.17 -11.21
C TYR A 164 8.29 24.15 -11.56
N CYS A 165 8.70 23.18 -12.38
CA CYS A 165 10.07 23.03 -12.86
C CYS A 165 10.27 23.88 -14.14
N ASP A 166 10.91 25.05 -14.03
CA ASP A 166 11.27 25.92 -15.16
C ASP A 166 12.66 25.55 -15.73
N GLN A 167 12.66 24.74 -16.78
CA GLN A 167 13.88 24.32 -17.46
C GLN A 167 14.69 25.49 -18.04
N GLU A 168 14.04 26.56 -18.50
CA GLU A 168 14.75 27.69 -19.13
C GLU A 168 15.60 28.46 -18.12
N ARG A 169 15.23 28.39 -16.84
CA ARG A 169 15.85 29.13 -15.73
C ARG A 169 16.59 28.24 -14.75
N ASP A 170 16.72 26.95 -15.03
CA ASP A 170 17.29 25.97 -14.10
C ASP A 170 16.63 26.04 -12.71
N THR A 171 15.34 26.36 -12.62
CA THR A 171 14.69 26.75 -11.36
C THR A 171 13.44 25.91 -11.09
N VAL A 172 13.28 25.42 -9.86
CA VAL A 172 12.04 24.82 -9.36
C VAL A 172 11.36 25.81 -8.43
N TYR A 173 10.18 26.29 -8.80
CA TYR A 173 9.33 27.09 -7.92
C TYR A 173 8.52 26.15 -7.04
N VAL A 174 8.63 26.34 -5.73
CA VAL A 174 8.00 25.49 -4.72
C VAL A 174 6.97 26.32 -3.97
N GLY A 175 5.72 25.84 -3.96
CA GLY A 175 4.58 26.47 -3.31
C GLY A 175 3.89 25.51 -2.35
N GLY A 176 3.46 26.00 -1.20
CA GLY A 176 2.84 25.15 -0.20
C GLY A 176 2.44 25.92 1.04
N ASN A 177 2.44 25.22 2.15
CA ASN A 177 2.29 25.77 3.48
C ASN A 177 3.51 25.39 4.31
N PHE A 178 4.56 26.21 4.21
CA PHE A 178 5.85 25.93 4.83
C PHE A 178 6.57 27.22 5.25
N LYS A 179 7.49 27.10 6.19
CA LYS A 179 8.51 28.12 6.49
C LYS A 179 9.86 27.60 6.01
N GLY A 180 10.65 28.44 5.34
CA GLY A 180 11.96 28.05 4.81
C GLY A 180 12.88 29.24 4.60
N ALA A 181 14.10 29.18 5.12
CA ALA A 181 15.03 30.31 5.16
C ALA A 181 14.37 31.61 5.70
N ASN A 182 14.24 32.65 4.88
CA ASN A 182 13.53 33.89 5.23
C ASN A 182 12.24 34.06 4.41
N SER A 183 11.67 32.96 3.92
CA SER A 183 10.48 32.92 3.07
C SER A 183 9.37 32.09 3.70
N THR A 184 8.12 32.42 3.38
CA THR A 184 6.94 31.66 3.81
C THR A 184 6.12 31.24 2.59
N ASN A 185 5.67 29.98 2.54
CA ASN A 185 4.71 29.42 1.56
C ASN A 185 5.14 29.40 0.08
N ALA A 186 6.17 30.15 -0.31
CA ALA A 186 6.79 30.07 -1.63
C ALA A 186 8.30 30.31 -1.57
N ILE A 187 9.08 29.51 -2.29
CA ILE A 187 10.54 29.61 -2.40
C ILE A 187 10.99 29.00 -3.74
N ALA A 188 12.24 29.24 -4.16
CA ALA A 188 12.81 28.63 -5.36
C ALA A 188 14.00 27.72 -5.01
N TRP A 189 14.19 26.66 -5.78
CA TRP A 189 15.41 25.88 -5.84
C TRP A 189 16.10 26.16 -7.17
N VAL A 190 17.33 26.72 -7.15
CA VAL A 190 18.02 27.18 -8.36
C VAL A 190 19.23 26.29 -8.64
N GLY A 191 19.20 25.55 -9.74
CA GLY A 191 20.27 24.69 -10.23
C GLY A 191 20.91 23.85 -9.13
N THR A 192 22.19 24.14 -8.87
CA THR A 192 22.97 23.56 -7.76
C THR A 192 23.24 24.57 -6.62
N ASP A 193 22.72 25.80 -6.74
CA ASP A 193 22.87 26.86 -5.74
C ASP A 193 21.94 26.63 -4.52
N GLY A 194 20.91 25.79 -4.67
CA GLY A 194 19.99 25.37 -3.60
C GLY A 194 18.86 26.37 -3.34
N TRP A 195 18.35 26.36 -2.10
CA TRP A 195 17.23 27.21 -1.69
C TRP A 195 17.54 28.70 -1.82
N THR A 196 16.73 29.38 -2.64
CA THR A 196 16.82 30.80 -2.94
C THR A 196 15.50 31.50 -2.62
N ASN A 197 15.55 32.53 -1.77
CA ASN A 197 14.37 33.34 -1.46
C ASN A 197 13.93 34.13 -2.70
N LEU A 198 12.62 34.11 -2.97
CA LEU A 198 12.01 34.99 -3.95
C LEU A 198 12.12 36.46 -3.47
N PRO A 199 12.16 37.46 -4.38
CA PRO A 199 12.39 38.87 -4.01
C PRO A 199 11.28 39.49 -3.14
N PHE A 200 10.19 38.76 -2.91
CA PHE A 200 9.06 39.13 -2.07
C PHE A 200 8.91 38.28 -0.79
N ALA A 201 9.87 37.37 -0.53
CA ALA A 201 9.90 36.48 0.65
C ALA A 201 8.64 35.62 0.82
N GLY A 202 8.00 35.24 -0.30
CA GLY A 202 6.83 34.36 -0.31
C GLY A 202 5.53 35.05 0.07
N PHE A 203 4.60 34.32 0.71
CA PHE A 203 3.23 34.76 0.96
C PHE A 203 2.79 34.54 2.40
N ASN A 204 1.82 35.33 2.86
CA ASN A 204 1.23 35.23 4.20
C ASN A 204 0.25 34.07 4.38
N GLY A 205 -0.09 33.35 3.31
CA GLY A 205 -0.96 32.18 3.32
C GLY A 205 -0.51 31.13 2.28
N PRO A 206 -1.10 29.92 2.30
CA PRO A 206 -0.69 28.82 1.45
C PRO A 206 -0.75 29.11 -0.04
N VAL A 207 0.22 28.56 -0.77
CA VAL A 207 0.17 28.42 -2.23
C VAL A 207 -0.32 27.01 -2.57
N LYS A 208 -1.29 26.90 -3.47
CA LYS A 208 -1.89 25.63 -3.93
C LYS A 208 -1.59 25.31 -5.38
N ALA A 209 -1.25 26.31 -6.19
CA ALA A 209 -0.94 26.11 -7.61
C ALA A 209 0.14 27.07 -8.09
N ILE A 210 0.95 26.62 -9.07
CA ILE A 210 1.96 27.42 -9.75
C ILE A 210 1.91 27.07 -11.24
N THR A 211 1.93 28.08 -12.11
CA THR A 211 2.04 27.89 -13.55
C THR A 211 2.89 29.01 -14.17
N LYS A 212 3.33 28.83 -15.41
CA LYS A 212 4.05 29.85 -16.18
C LYS A 212 3.18 30.32 -17.33
N ALA A 213 2.98 31.63 -17.42
CA ALA A 213 2.26 32.28 -18.51
C ALA A 213 3.13 32.39 -19.77
N SER A 214 2.53 32.62 -20.94
CA SER A 214 3.26 32.75 -22.22
C SER A 214 4.25 33.91 -22.28
N ASN A 215 4.05 34.95 -21.46
CA ASN A 215 4.98 36.06 -21.31
C ASN A 215 6.21 35.72 -20.46
N GLY A 216 6.31 34.49 -19.94
CA GLY A 216 7.40 34.00 -19.10
C GLY A 216 7.26 34.31 -17.61
N HIS A 217 6.18 35.00 -17.20
CA HIS A 217 5.89 35.25 -15.80
C HIS A 217 5.40 33.98 -15.10
N ILE A 218 5.65 33.89 -13.80
CA ILE A 218 5.17 32.82 -12.94
C ILE A 218 3.92 33.30 -12.20
N ILE A 219 2.82 32.56 -12.33
CA ILE A 219 1.56 32.84 -11.64
C ILE A 219 1.43 31.89 -10.46
N PHE A 220 1.24 32.47 -9.28
CA PHE A 220 0.95 31.75 -8.04
C PHE A 220 -0.54 31.83 -7.71
N GLY A 221 -1.13 30.69 -7.36
CA GLY A 221 -2.51 30.54 -6.92
C GLY A 221 -2.58 29.98 -5.50
N GLY A 222 -3.46 30.50 -4.65
CA GLY A 222 -3.65 30.01 -3.29
C GLY A 222 -4.71 30.77 -2.50
N THR A 223 -4.54 30.81 -1.17
CA THR A 223 -5.42 31.53 -0.22
C THR A 223 -4.73 32.72 0.45
N PHE A 224 -3.58 33.15 -0.09
CA PHE A 224 -2.83 34.29 0.44
C PHE A 224 -3.49 35.63 0.13
N THR A 225 -3.24 36.61 1.00
CA THR A 225 -3.74 37.99 0.89
C THR A 225 -2.63 39.04 0.97
N GLY A 226 -1.37 38.60 1.00
CA GLY A 226 -0.22 39.49 1.08
C GLY A 226 1.11 38.76 0.91
N LEU A 227 2.15 39.57 0.69
CA LEU A 227 3.54 39.11 0.54
C LEU A 227 4.20 38.86 1.91
N GLY A 228 5.19 37.97 1.94
CA GLY A 228 5.94 37.60 3.14
C GLY A 228 6.88 38.69 3.63
N ASN A 229 7.32 39.61 2.76
CA ASN A 229 8.13 40.78 3.15
C ASN A 229 7.30 41.96 3.72
N SER A 230 6.01 41.78 3.95
CA SER A 230 5.14 42.80 4.52
C SER A 230 5.33 42.95 6.03
N SER A 231 5.36 44.18 6.52
CA SER A 231 5.62 44.45 7.94
C SER A 231 4.49 43.91 8.81
N ALA A 232 4.81 42.96 9.70
CA ALA A 232 3.97 42.48 10.80
C ALA A 232 3.54 43.63 11.74
N PRO A 233 2.52 43.47 12.62
CA PRO A 233 1.98 44.58 13.40
C PRO A 233 3.03 45.28 14.26
N SER A 234 2.83 46.58 14.46
CA SER A 234 3.66 47.41 15.37
C SER A 234 3.60 46.98 16.85
N GLN A 235 2.65 46.11 17.22
CA GLN A 235 2.57 45.46 18.52
C GLN A 235 2.72 43.96 18.31
N SER A 236 3.89 43.40 18.60
CA SER A 236 4.05 41.96 18.65
C SER A 236 3.18 41.43 19.79
N ALA A 237 2.26 40.50 19.50
CA ALA A 237 1.67 39.67 20.55
C ALA A 237 2.82 39.11 21.40
N SER A 238 2.73 39.26 22.71
CA SER A 238 3.79 38.85 23.64
C SER A 238 3.20 37.82 24.58
N GLN A 239 3.43 36.53 24.29
CA GLN A 239 3.00 35.44 25.15
C GLN A 239 4.03 35.25 26.27
N VAL A 240 3.56 35.08 27.51
CA VAL A 240 4.44 34.79 28.66
C VAL A 240 4.81 33.31 28.65
N ILE A 241 6.11 33.00 28.66
CA ILE A 241 6.60 31.62 28.84
C ILE A 241 6.39 31.23 30.30
N ASN A 242 5.74 30.09 30.54
CA ASN A 242 5.40 29.68 31.90
C ASN A 242 6.62 29.13 32.64
N LEU A 243 7.25 30.01 33.42
CA LEU A 243 8.36 29.63 34.29
C LEU A 243 7.87 28.85 35.54
N SER A 244 6.58 28.94 35.91
CA SER A 244 6.09 28.41 37.20
C SER A 244 5.99 26.90 37.28
N THR A 245 5.94 26.23 36.14
CA THR A 245 5.92 24.78 35.98
C THR A 245 7.28 24.22 35.57
N ALA A 246 8.27 25.08 35.33
CA ALA A 246 9.64 24.67 35.02
C ALA A 246 10.34 24.05 36.25
N ASN A 247 11.30 23.17 35.99
CA ASN A 247 12.20 22.69 37.02
C ASN A 247 13.30 23.74 37.27
N ILE A 248 13.13 24.49 38.35
CA ILE A 248 14.00 25.61 38.72
C ILE A 248 15.05 25.16 39.72
N THR A 249 16.30 25.48 39.44
CA THR A 249 17.45 25.22 40.32
C THR A 249 18.36 26.43 40.39
N ASP A 250 19.23 26.48 41.39
CA ASP A 250 20.26 27.49 41.52
C ASP A 250 21.60 26.90 41.99
N ASP A 251 22.67 27.66 41.82
CA ASP A 251 23.99 27.38 42.40
C ASP A 251 24.41 28.54 43.30
N ASN A 252 24.94 28.21 44.47
CA ASN A 252 25.25 29.14 45.57
C ASN A 252 24.05 30.00 46.02
N GLY A 253 22.84 29.47 45.91
CA GLY A 253 21.63 30.03 46.52
C GLY A 253 21.71 30.09 48.05
N SER A 254 21.13 31.14 48.63
CA SER A 254 20.92 31.24 50.07
C SER A 254 19.85 30.24 50.50
N SER A 255 20.12 29.48 51.57
CA SER A 255 19.15 28.54 52.15
C SER A 255 17.90 29.22 52.74
N GLU A 256 17.88 30.55 52.81
CA GLU A 256 16.76 31.35 53.33
C GLU A 256 15.74 31.74 52.25
N THR A 257 16.03 31.48 50.97
CA THR A 257 15.17 31.86 49.83
C THR A 257 14.95 30.68 48.89
N ASP A 258 13.76 30.59 48.27
CA ASP A 258 13.48 29.60 47.23
C ASP A 258 13.61 30.25 45.84
N PRO A 259 14.42 29.70 44.91
CA PRO A 259 14.54 30.25 43.56
C PRO A 259 13.23 30.25 42.77
N LYS A 260 12.18 29.53 43.19
CA LYS A 260 10.84 29.54 42.57
C LYS A 260 10.01 30.77 42.91
N ASP A 261 10.32 31.49 44.00
CA ASP A 261 9.48 32.59 44.49
C ASP A 261 9.45 33.81 43.53
N ILE A 262 10.43 33.92 42.63
CA ILE A 262 10.60 35.07 41.72
C ILE A 262 9.88 34.94 40.37
N VAL A 263 9.21 33.82 40.12
CA VAL A 263 8.70 33.42 38.79
C VAL A 263 7.23 33.81 38.51
N CYS A 264 6.50 34.25 39.55
CA CYS A 264 5.12 34.74 39.45
C CYS A 264 4.89 35.88 40.45
N PRO A 265 5.50 37.06 40.26
CA PRO A 265 5.52 38.09 41.28
C PRO A 265 4.12 38.69 41.51
N GLY A 266 3.43 38.23 42.55
CA GLY A 266 2.33 38.97 43.17
C GLY A 266 2.86 40.15 44.02
N SER A 267 1.97 40.86 44.69
CA SER A 267 2.32 41.98 45.60
C SER A 267 3.11 41.56 46.86
N LYS A 268 3.51 40.28 46.98
CA LYS A 268 4.24 39.68 48.11
C LYS A 268 5.18 38.53 47.67
N SER A 269 5.87 38.64 46.53
CA SER A 269 6.93 37.66 46.19
C SER A 269 8.15 37.89 47.08
N SER A 270 8.73 36.80 47.61
CA SER A 270 10.05 36.84 48.28
C SER A 270 11.15 36.87 47.21
N PRO A 271 12.26 37.60 47.42
CA PRO A 271 13.35 37.58 46.46
C PRO A 271 14.14 36.27 46.54
N TRP A 272 14.80 35.93 45.45
CA TRP A 272 15.85 34.92 45.41
C TRP A 272 17.20 35.60 45.69
N LEU A 273 17.99 35.04 46.61
CA LEU A 273 19.27 35.60 47.04
C LEU A 273 20.40 34.57 46.90
N LEU A 274 21.58 35.05 46.51
CA LEU A 274 22.83 34.29 46.57
C LEU A 274 23.47 34.36 47.96
N GLN A 275 24.31 33.37 48.27
CA GLN A 275 25.18 33.37 49.45
C GLN A 275 26.14 34.57 49.45
N ASP A 276 26.64 34.89 50.65
CA ASP A 276 27.52 36.03 50.86
C ASP A 276 28.84 35.85 50.11
N ASP A 277 29.25 36.88 49.38
CA ASP A 277 30.53 36.98 48.68
C ASP A 277 30.79 35.86 47.63
N THR A 278 29.73 35.24 47.10
CA THR A 278 29.81 34.18 46.08
C THR A 278 29.04 34.52 44.81
N ALA A 279 29.64 34.19 43.65
CA ALA A 279 28.92 34.14 42.37
C ALA A 279 28.02 32.90 42.32
N GLY A 280 26.98 32.94 41.49
CA GLY A 280 26.03 31.84 41.35
C GLY A 280 25.17 32.00 40.11
N TYR A 281 24.21 31.11 39.95
CA TYR A 281 23.27 31.18 38.83
C TYR A 281 21.87 30.72 39.22
N TRP A 282 20.90 31.16 38.44
CA TRP A 282 19.53 30.67 38.43
C TRP A 282 19.28 29.95 37.11
N GLU A 283 18.66 28.78 37.14
CA GLU A 283 18.45 27.93 35.96
C GLU A 283 17.01 27.39 35.93
N ALA A 284 16.41 27.36 34.73
CA ALA A 284 15.11 26.77 34.49
C ALA A 284 15.18 25.77 33.34
N ASP A 285 14.69 24.57 33.60
CA ASP A 285 14.57 23.44 32.68
C ASP A 285 13.09 23.13 32.40
N PHE A 286 12.74 22.89 31.14
CA PHE A 286 11.37 22.82 30.66
C PHE A 286 11.12 21.52 29.88
N GLY A 287 9.92 20.95 30.04
CA GLY A 287 9.43 19.85 29.20
C GLY A 287 9.05 20.27 27.77
N PHE A 288 9.28 21.53 27.39
CA PHE A 288 8.98 22.07 26.06
C PHE A 288 10.03 23.07 25.59
N GLY A 289 10.25 23.11 24.28
CA GLY A 289 11.09 24.11 23.62
C GLY A 289 10.33 25.41 23.31
N PHE A 290 11.03 26.53 23.40
CA PHE A 290 10.53 27.87 23.13
C PHE A 290 11.63 28.76 22.53
N ALA A 291 11.25 29.88 21.91
CA ALA A 291 12.19 30.87 21.39
C ALA A 291 11.88 32.26 22.00
N PRO A 292 12.64 32.71 23.02
CA PRO A 292 12.31 33.94 23.73
C PRO A 292 12.66 35.18 22.90
N THR A 293 11.83 36.22 23.05
CA THR A 293 11.99 37.53 22.41
C THR A 293 12.32 38.63 23.41
N LYS A 294 11.90 38.46 24.67
CA LYS A 294 12.15 39.44 25.74
C LYS A 294 12.32 38.75 27.09
N LEU A 295 13.29 39.23 27.86
CA LEU A 295 13.53 38.92 29.26
C LEU A 295 13.26 40.17 30.08
N ARG A 296 12.47 40.04 31.15
CA ARG A 296 12.20 41.13 32.11
C ARG A 296 12.70 40.73 33.48
N LEU A 297 13.52 41.58 34.08
CA LEU A 297 14.09 41.35 35.40
C LEU A 297 13.74 42.50 36.34
N ARG A 298 13.40 42.20 37.59
CA ARG A 298 13.40 43.17 38.69
C ARG A 298 14.50 42.81 39.66
N ASN A 299 15.30 43.82 40.02
CA ASN A 299 16.32 43.65 41.03
C ASN A 299 15.68 43.55 42.41
N THR A 300 16.37 42.90 43.35
CA THR A 300 15.98 42.96 44.77
C THR A 300 16.71 44.11 45.45
N GLN A 301 16.14 44.58 46.55
CA GLN A 301 16.81 45.49 47.50
C GLN A 301 16.84 44.90 48.92
N GLN A 302 16.42 43.64 49.08
CA GLN A 302 16.39 43.01 50.39
C GLN A 302 17.80 42.96 50.97
N ASP A 303 17.96 43.50 52.17
CA ASP A 303 19.24 43.61 52.90
C ASP A 303 20.37 44.29 52.10
N GLY A 304 20.02 45.15 51.14
CA GLY A 304 20.97 45.85 50.26
C GLY A 304 21.66 44.95 49.22
N ARG A 305 21.15 43.73 49.01
CA ARG A 305 21.61 42.81 47.95
C ARG A 305 20.94 43.14 46.62
N GLY A 306 21.59 42.77 45.52
CA GLY A 306 21.03 42.87 44.18
C GLY A 306 22.00 42.40 43.11
N THR A 307 21.51 42.04 41.93
CA THR A 307 22.35 41.66 40.78
C THR A 307 22.86 42.90 40.05
N LYS A 308 24.16 42.99 39.78
CA LYS A 308 24.78 44.11 39.05
C LYS A 308 25.14 43.74 37.61
N THR A 309 25.65 42.53 37.40
CA THR A 309 26.01 42.03 36.07
C THR A 309 25.65 40.56 35.94
N PHE A 310 25.03 40.21 34.80
CA PHE A 310 24.66 38.84 34.48
C PHE A 310 24.96 38.48 33.03
N ARG A 311 24.86 37.19 32.71
CA ARG A 311 24.78 36.69 31.34
C ARG A 311 23.68 35.63 31.22
N PHE A 312 23.09 35.56 30.04
CA PHE A 312 22.06 34.58 29.70
C PHE A 312 22.67 33.49 28.82
N VAL A 313 22.58 32.23 29.25
CA VAL A 313 23.08 31.06 28.51
C VAL A 313 21.90 30.20 28.07
N ALA A 314 21.82 29.91 26.77
CA ALA A 314 20.78 29.08 26.17
C ALA A 314 21.28 27.65 25.93
N TYR A 315 20.44 26.65 26.23
CA TYR A 315 20.67 25.24 25.91
C TYR A 315 19.64 24.75 24.89
N PRO A 316 20.00 23.79 24.00
CA PRO A 316 21.20 22.93 24.05
C PRO A 316 22.47 23.52 23.43
N ILE A 317 22.40 24.72 22.82
CA ILE A 317 23.55 25.29 22.10
C ILE A 317 24.73 25.71 22.99
N ASP A 318 24.55 25.74 24.31
CA ASP A 318 25.53 26.20 25.31
C ASP A 318 26.13 27.59 24.97
N GLY A 319 25.26 28.46 24.44
CA GLY A 319 25.64 29.75 23.87
C GLY A 319 25.19 30.92 24.73
N ILE A 320 26.03 31.95 24.82
CA ILE A 320 25.67 33.22 25.48
C ILE A 320 24.80 34.04 24.52
N MET A 321 23.64 34.47 25.00
CA MET A 321 22.69 35.24 24.21
C MET A 321 23.03 36.73 24.21
N ASN A 322 22.90 37.35 23.04
CA ASN A 322 23.03 38.80 22.89
C ASN A 322 21.70 39.48 23.23
N LEU A 323 21.74 40.44 24.15
CA LEU A 323 20.57 41.14 24.65
C LEU A 323 20.70 42.65 24.36
N THR A 324 19.59 43.31 24.07
CA THR A 324 19.51 44.77 23.91
C THR A 324 18.57 45.33 24.95
N TYR A 325 18.98 46.40 25.64
CA TYR A 325 18.18 47.06 26.67
C TYR A 325 18.22 48.58 26.46
N VAL A 326 17.28 49.29 27.07
CA VAL A 326 17.28 50.76 27.10
C VAL A 326 18.12 51.19 28.29
N ASP A 327 19.24 51.89 28.05
CA ASP A 327 20.07 52.41 29.13
C ASP A 327 19.29 53.49 29.91
N PRO A 328 19.05 53.30 31.23
CA PRO A 328 18.22 54.21 32.01
C PRO A 328 18.79 55.63 32.12
N ASN A 329 20.10 55.81 31.92
CA ASN A 329 20.74 57.13 31.99
C ASN A 329 20.63 57.91 30.69
N SER A 330 20.81 57.24 29.55
CA SER A 330 20.86 57.86 28.23
C SER A 330 19.57 57.73 27.42
N GLY A 331 18.66 56.82 27.80
CA GLY A 331 17.45 56.47 27.06
C GLY A 331 17.73 55.78 25.71
N SER A 332 18.97 55.38 25.44
CA SER A 332 19.39 54.78 24.17
C SER A 332 19.40 53.25 24.23
N ASN A 333 19.14 52.59 23.10
CA ASN A 333 19.27 51.13 23.00
C ASN A 333 20.75 50.73 23.00
N VAL A 334 21.14 49.86 23.92
CA VAL A 334 22.51 49.34 24.08
C VAL A 334 22.47 47.81 24.08
N THR A 335 23.40 47.18 23.37
CA THR A 335 23.54 45.72 23.31
C THR A 335 24.62 45.23 24.27
N CYS A 336 24.35 44.12 24.97
CA CYS A 336 25.26 43.43 25.88
C CYS A 336 25.29 41.92 25.58
N THR A 337 26.34 41.25 26.04
CA THR A 337 26.55 39.80 25.83
C THR A 337 26.92 39.11 27.15
N SER A 338 28.21 38.92 27.45
CA SER A 338 28.70 38.25 28.66
C SER A 338 28.60 39.10 29.93
N GLU A 339 28.37 40.40 29.80
CA GLU A 339 28.31 41.38 30.88
C GLU A 339 27.11 42.31 30.67
N CYS A 340 25.90 41.79 30.91
CA CYS A 340 24.67 42.57 30.85
C CYS A 340 24.42 43.27 32.21
N PRO A 341 24.36 44.62 32.25
CA PRO A 341 24.17 45.35 33.49
C PRO A 341 22.70 45.31 33.93
N LEU A 342 22.48 45.24 35.25
CA LEU A 342 21.16 45.42 35.87
C LEU A 342 21.25 46.56 36.91
N PRO A 343 20.46 47.65 36.77
CA PRO A 343 20.53 48.78 37.68
C PRO A 343 20.02 48.41 39.09
N GLU A 344 20.53 49.10 40.10
CA GLU A 344 20.01 49.05 41.47
C GLU A 344 18.68 49.82 41.53
N GLY A 345 17.61 49.19 42.02
CA GLY A 345 16.26 49.78 42.04
C GLY A 345 15.14 48.74 42.10
N ASP A 346 13.91 49.20 42.36
CA ASP A 346 12.70 48.34 42.41
C ASP A 346 11.96 48.25 41.07
N ASP A 347 12.37 49.05 40.08
CA ASP A 347 11.80 49.04 38.74
C ASP A 347 12.31 47.83 37.93
N TYR A 348 11.54 47.42 36.94
CA TYR A 348 11.95 46.37 36.01
C TYR A 348 12.81 46.92 34.87
N GLN A 349 13.71 46.08 34.37
CA GLN A 349 14.45 46.32 33.14
C GLN A 349 14.07 45.24 32.11
N ASP A 350 13.75 45.70 30.89
CA ASP A 350 13.52 44.82 29.75
C ASP A 350 14.81 44.64 28.94
N PHE A 351 15.05 43.40 28.53
CA PHE A 351 16.12 42.96 27.66
C PHE A 351 15.50 42.21 26.47
N THR A 352 15.70 42.71 25.25
CA THR A 352 15.23 42.08 24.01
C THR A 352 16.33 41.21 23.42
N PHE A 353 15.99 39.99 22.99
CA PHE A 353 16.95 39.08 22.35
C PHE A 353 17.26 39.55 20.93
N VAL A 354 18.55 39.60 20.57
CA VAL A 354 18.99 40.03 19.22
C VAL A 354 18.72 38.94 18.18
N ASN A 355 18.95 37.68 18.54
CA ASN A 355 18.68 36.51 17.70
C ASN A 355 17.62 35.64 18.38
N ARG A 356 16.71 35.07 17.59
CA ARG A 356 15.80 34.02 18.06
C ARG A 356 16.52 32.68 18.00
N VAL A 357 16.68 32.06 19.15
CA VAL A 357 17.30 30.74 19.29
C VAL A 357 16.34 29.88 20.10
N GLY A 358 15.97 28.73 19.55
CA GLY A 358 15.16 27.74 20.27
C GLY A 358 15.93 27.18 21.47
N MET A 359 15.26 27.07 22.61
CA MET A 359 15.82 26.53 23.84
C MET A 359 14.74 25.84 24.65
N ASN A 360 15.13 24.83 25.43
CA ASN A 360 14.29 24.15 26.42
C ASN A 360 14.86 24.27 27.84
N ARG A 361 16.02 24.93 27.98
CA ARG A 361 16.65 25.25 29.26
C ARG A 361 17.48 26.51 29.11
N PHE A 362 17.49 27.34 30.14
CA PHE A 362 18.38 28.50 30.18
C PHE A 362 18.94 28.75 31.57
N ARG A 363 20.08 29.44 31.60
CA ARG A 363 20.76 29.85 32.82
C ARG A 363 21.01 31.35 32.83
N LEU A 364 20.68 31.99 33.95
CA LEU A 364 21.05 33.35 34.27
C LEU A 364 22.19 33.32 35.29
N ALA A 365 23.41 33.55 34.81
CA ALA A 365 24.61 33.52 35.65
C ALA A 365 24.98 34.94 36.12
N VAL A 366 25.09 35.14 37.43
CA VAL A 366 25.44 36.41 38.06
C VAL A 366 26.96 36.48 38.24
N SER A 367 27.59 37.50 37.66
CA SER A 367 29.03 37.72 37.73
C SER A 367 29.42 38.84 38.69
N GLU A 368 28.57 39.85 38.89
CA GLU A 368 28.75 40.92 39.87
C GLU A 368 27.43 41.25 40.58
N TRP A 369 27.51 41.73 41.82
CA TRP A 369 26.37 42.07 42.66
C TRP A 369 26.55 43.35 43.47
N TYR A 370 25.44 43.88 43.98
CA TYR A 370 25.37 44.95 44.97
C TYR A 370 25.32 44.34 46.39
N GLY A 371 25.92 45.03 47.36
CA GLY A 371 25.93 44.58 48.75
C GLY A 371 26.72 43.29 48.99
N LYS A 372 26.21 42.43 49.86
CA LYS A 372 26.88 41.19 50.29
C LYS A 372 26.69 39.99 49.37
N GLY A 373 25.76 40.04 48.42
CA GLY A 373 25.46 38.94 47.50
C GLY A 373 24.47 39.36 46.42
N GLY A 374 24.39 38.60 45.34
CA GLY A 374 23.42 38.84 44.26
C GLY A 374 22.01 38.41 44.63
N GLY A 375 21.05 38.77 43.78
CA GLY A 375 19.66 38.37 43.95
C GLY A 375 18.73 39.03 42.95
N LEU A 376 17.51 38.52 42.86
CA LEU A 376 16.45 39.04 41.99
C LEU A 376 15.12 39.05 42.75
N GLN A 377 14.27 40.01 42.41
CA GLN A 377 12.90 40.10 42.93
C GLN A 377 11.90 39.41 41.99
N SER A 378 12.12 39.50 40.68
CA SER A 378 11.30 38.77 39.72
C SER A 378 12.01 38.51 38.39
N ILE A 379 11.58 37.44 37.72
CA ILE A 379 11.99 37.08 36.35
C ILE A 379 10.74 36.74 35.52
N GLU A 380 10.64 37.30 34.32
CA GLU A 380 9.60 36.97 33.34
C GLU A 380 10.25 36.81 31.96
N LEU A 381 9.78 35.81 31.20
CA LEU A 381 10.27 35.51 29.87
C LEU A 381 9.10 35.50 28.87
N PHE A 382 9.32 36.05 27.68
CA PHE A 382 8.26 36.22 26.69
C PHE A 382 8.70 35.70 25.32
N GLN A 383 7.73 35.26 24.52
CA GLN A 383 7.87 34.90 23.11
C GLN A 383 6.81 35.65 22.28
N SER A 384 6.96 35.67 20.95
CA SER A 384 5.94 36.29 20.09
C SER A 384 4.85 35.34 19.64
N ASP A 385 5.17 34.05 19.59
CA ASP A 385 4.33 33.04 18.96
C ASP A 385 3.23 32.65 19.95
N ILE A 386 1.99 32.57 19.48
CA ILE A 386 0.84 32.25 20.33
C ILE A 386 0.63 30.75 20.26
N TYR A 387 1.11 30.03 21.28
CA TYR A 387 0.93 28.59 21.39
C TYR A 387 -0.15 28.23 22.42
N ALA A 388 -0.89 27.16 22.13
CA ALA A 388 -1.66 26.42 23.11
C ALA A 388 -1.15 24.97 23.13
N TYR A 389 -0.53 24.56 24.23
CA TYR A 389 -0.01 23.20 24.46
C TYR A 389 -1.09 22.28 25.02
N ALA A 390 -1.07 21.01 24.63
CA ALA A 390 -1.99 19.99 25.11
C ALA A 390 -1.80 19.72 26.61
N ILE A 391 -0.53 19.71 27.05
CA ILE A 391 -0.17 19.69 28.46
C ILE A 391 -0.45 21.08 29.04
N SER A 392 -1.49 21.17 29.88
CA SER A 392 -1.99 22.44 30.40
C SER A 392 -0.90 23.26 31.12
N ASP A 393 0.01 22.58 31.80
CA ASP A 393 1.12 23.18 32.58
C ASP A 393 2.15 23.92 31.71
N PHE A 394 2.22 23.68 30.40
CA PHE A 394 3.13 24.39 29.50
C PHE A 394 2.57 25.74 29.02
N ASN A 395 1.26 25.96 29.19
CA ASN A 395 0.61 27.19 28.77
C ASN A 395 0.86 28.34 29.75
N GLU A 396 0.52 29.56 29.33
CA GLU A 396 0.71 30.80 30.10
C GLU A 396 0.28 30.69 31.59
N PRO A 397 1.06 31.27 32.52
CA PRO A 397 0.72 31.22 33.92
C PRO A 397 -0.52 32.06 34.24
N LYS A 398 -1.24 31.72 35.30
CA LYS A 398 -2.39 32.51 35.83
C LYS A 398 -1.96 33.80 36.55
N CYS A 399 -0.67 34.13 36.54
CA CYS A 399 -0.05 35.23 37.27
C CYS A 399 0.49 36.30 36.28
N GLY A 400 1.16 37.36 36.77
CA GLY A 400 1.91 38.28 35.88
C GLY A 400 1.04 39.22 35.01
N GLY A 401 -0.24 39.37 35.32
CA GLY A 401 -1.13 40.31 34.59
C GLY A 401 -1.74 39.76 33.30
N VAL A 402 -1.56 38.47 33.01
CA VAL A 402 -2.23 37.77 31.89
C VAL A 402 -3.73 37.65 32.20
N LYS A 403 -4.59 38.28 31.39
CA LYS A 403 -6.04 38.31 31.63
C LYS A 403 -6.75 37.03 31.19
N SER A 404 -6.33 36.45 30.08
CA SER A 404 -6.96 35.29 29.44
C SER A 404 -5.90 34.31 28.94
N PRO A 405 -5.18 33.63 29.84
CA PRO A 405 -4.04 32.79 29.45
C PRO A 405 -4.46 31.68 28.47
N ALA A 406 -3.52 31.30 27.61
CA ALA A 406 -3.64 30.07 26.85
C ALA A 406 -3.85 28.88 27.81
N SER A 407 -4.61 27.87 27.39
CA SER A 407 -4.92 26.71 28.22
C SER A 407 -5.37 25.54 27.36
N ALA A 408 -5.30 24.32 27.91
CA ALA A 408 -5.93 23.15 27.31
C ALA A 408 -6.69 22.32 28.36
N THR A 409 -7.71 21.61 27.89
CA THR A 409 -8.45 20.60 28.65
C THR A 409 -8.48 19.30 27.85
N HIS A 410 -8.50 18.15 28.52
CA HIS A 410 -8.60 16.86 27.86
C HIS A 410 -9.60 15.94 28.56
N THR A 411 -10.22 15.05 27.80
CA THR A 411 -11.13 14.00 28.25
C THR A 411 -10.64 12.67 27.66
N GLY A 412 -10.68 11.58 28.43
CA GLY A 412 -10.18 10.27 28.00
C GLY A 412 -8.84 9.89 28.66
N PRO A 413 -8.24 8.76 28.25
CA PRO A 413 -7.11 8.13 28.94
C PRO A 413 -5.73 8.75 28.57
N TRP A 414 -5.64 10.08 28.58
CA TRP A 414 -4.40 10.78 28.20
C TRP A 414 -3.30 10.64 29.25
N LYS A 415 -2.09 10.27 28.80
CA LYS A 415 -0.85 10.23 29.59
C LYS A 415 0.20 11.15 28.97
N VAL A 416 1.10 11.70 29.80
CA VAL A 416 2.25 12.48 29.31
C VAL A 416 3.33 11.54 28.79
N SER A 417 3.77 11.78 27.58
CA SER A 417 4.86 11.08 26.89
C SER A 417 6.09 11.98 26.80
N PRO A 418 7.31 11.41 26.92
CA PRO A 418 8.55 12.18 26.82
C PRO A 418 8.70 12.82 25.43
N SER A 419 9.47 13.91 25.35
CA SER A 419 9.66 14.63 24.08
C SER A 419 10.40 13.80 23.03
N LEU A 420 11.34 12.94 23.46
CA LEU A 420 12.22 12.16 22.56
C LEU A 420 12.90 13.08 21.52
N GLU A 421 12.64 12.88 20.23
CA GLU A 421 13.13 13.72 19.14
C GLU A 421 12.26 14.97 18.87
N SER A 422 11.08 15.04 19.49
CA SER A 422 10.16 16.16 19.33
C SER A 422 10.51 17.37 20.18
N SER A 423 9.98 18.53 19.81
CA SER A 423 10.27 19.80 20.49
C SER A 423 9.65 19.95 21.89
N SER A 424 8.71 19.09 22.28
CA SER A 424 8.12 19.08 23.63
C SER A 424 7.59 17.70 24.00
N GLU A 425 7.44 17.45 25.30
CA GLU A 425 6.55 16.41 25.81
C GLU A 425 5.13 16.63 25.26
N TYR A 426 4.36 15.56 25.15
CA TYR A 426 3.03 15.58 24.54
C TYR A 426 2.08 14.61 25.25
N LEU A 427 0.79 14.69 24.96
CA LEU A 427 -0.20 13.74 25.46
C LEU A 427 -0.36 12.59 24.46
N THR A 428 -0.46 11.36 24.97
CA THR A 428 -0.79 10.16 24.21
C THR A 428 -2.02 9.47 24.82
N ALA A 429 -2.92 8.94 24.00
CA ALA A 429 -4.00 8.05 24.43
C ALA A 429 -4.01 6.79 23.56
N GLU A 430 -4.19 5.64 24.19
CA GLU A 430 -4.33 4.31 23.55
C GLU A 430 -5.79 3.85 23.74
N LEU A 431 -6.43 3.43 22.64
CA LEU A 431 -7.84 3.07 22.56
C LEU A 431 -7.99 1.67 21.94
N ASP A 432 -8.88 0.85 22.47
CA ASP A 432 -9.26 -0.44 21.86
C ASP A 432 -10.10 -0.21 20.60
N GLY A 433 -10.07 -1.11 19.61
CA GLY A 433 -10.72 -0.92 18.29
C GLY A 433 -12.22 -0.54 18.25
N ASP A 434 -12.98 -0.76 19.33
CA ASP A 434 -14.38 -0.30 19.48
C ASP A 434 -14.47 0.86 20.49
N TYR A 435 -14.02 2.06 20.09
CA TYR A 435 -14.05 3.27 20.90
C TYR A 435 -15.16 4.24 20.49
N ASP A 436 -15.68 5.00 21.46
CA ASP A 436 -16.56 6.14 21.21
C ASP A 436 -15.71 7.41 20.96
N PRO A 437 -15.71 7.99 19.73
CA PRO A 437 -14.94 9.18 19.41
C PRO A 437 -15.23 10.40 20.28
N GLU A 438 -16.44 10.52 20.83
CA GLU A 438 -16.82 11.66 21.67
C GLU A 438 -16.31 11.54 23.11
N SER A 439 -15.86 10.36 23.52
CA SER A 439 -15.33 10.11 24.87
C SER A 439 -13.87 10.54 25.05
N VAL A 440 -13.17 10.89 23.96
CA VAL A 440 -11.75 11.22 23.95
C VAL A 440 -11.51 12.53 23.20
N SER A 441 -10.93 13.52 23.86
CA SER A 441 -10.65 14.82 23.23
C SER A 441 -9.53 15.60 23.91
N VAL A 442 -8.89 16.48 23.15
CA VAL A 442 -8.08 17.60 23.66
C VAL A 442 -8.59 18.89 23.06
N THR A 443 -8.99 19.85 23.89
CA THR A 443 -9.41 21.18 23.47
C THR A 443 -8.38 22.22 23.89
N PHE A 444 -7.84 22.91 22.89
CA PHE A 444 -6.88 24.00 23.00
C PHE A 444 -7.62 25.34 23.00
N TYR A 445 -7.19 26.24 23.87
CA TYR A 445 -7.75 27.58 23.98
C TYR A 445 -6.63 28.63 23.98
N PRO A 446 -6.32 29.27 22.85
CA PRO A 446 -5.26 30.28 22.76
C PRO A 446 -5.60 31.59 23.49
N ASN A 447 -4.59 32.43 23.66
CA ASN A 447 -4.72 33.81 24.13
C ASN A 447 -4.66 34.78 22.95
N ILE A 448 -5.78 34.97 22.26
CA ILE A 448 -5.89 35.92 21.15
C ILE A 448 -6.18 37.31 21.72
N ILE A 449 -5.18 38.19 21.61
CA ILE A 449 -5.21 39.54 22.19
C ILE A 449 -5.86 40.56 21.24
N GLU A 450 -5.79 40.31 19.93
CA GLU A 450 -6.35 41.15 18.88
C GLU A 450 -7.06 40.32 17.82
N SER A 451 -8.21 40.80 17.34
CA SER A 451 -8.94 40.13 16.26
C SER A 451 -8.28 40.44 14.92
N GLY A 452 -8.18 39.45 14.05
CA GLY A 452 -7.51 39.60 12.75
C GLY A 452 -7.49 38.28 11.99
N ASN A 453 -6.79 38.23 10.86
CA ASN A 453 -6.64 36.99 10.11
C ASN A 453 -5.43 36.21 10.62
N TYR A 454 -5.60 34.94 10.96
CA TYR A 454 -4.56 34.07 11.49
C TYR A 454 -4.38 32.83 10.60
N SER A 455 -3.15 32.34 10.57
CA SER A 455 -2.83 30.95 10.20
C SER A 455 -2.75 30.13 11.50
N VAL A 456 -3.40 28.97 11.52
CA VAL A 456 -3.45 28.06 12.66
C VAL A 456 -2.83 26.72 12.28
N ASN A 457 -1.74 26.36 12.94
CA ASN A 457 -1.00 25.12 12.71
C ASN A 457 -1.10 24.19 13.91
N ILE A 458 -1.41 22.91 13.69
CA ILE A 458 -1.34 21.87 14.71
C ILE A 458 -0.08 21.03 14.51
N TYR A 459 0.63 20.71 15.58
CA TYR A 459 1.88 19.96 15.55
C TYR A 459 1.65 18.52 15.97
N THR A 460 2.20 17.59 15.18
CA THR A 460 2.09 16.14 15.40
C THR A 460 3.49 15.56 15.58
N PRO A 461 3.79 15.00 16.76
CA PRO A 461 5.03 14.26 17.02
C PRO A 461 5.21 13.07 16.06
N GLY A 462 6.46 12.78 15.69
CA GLY A 462 6.82 11.59 14.93
C GLY A 462 6.56 10.29 15.70
N CYS A 463 6.09 9.25 15.01
CA CYS A 463 5.77 7.95 15.60
C CYS A 463 6.97 6.98 15.65
N GLN A 464 8.07 7.29 14.97
CA GLN A 464 9.22 6.38 14.90
C GLN A 464 9.98 6.34 16.23
N ALA A 465 10.16 7.50 16.87
CA ALA A 465 10.90 7.61 18.11
C ALA A 465 10.20 6.94 19.31
N ASP A 466 8.87 6.88 19.30
CA ASP A 466 8.05 6.27 20.36
C ASP A 466 7.54 4.86 20.02
N GLU A 467 7.94 4.29 18.86
CA GLU A 467 7.58 2.96 18.37
C GLU A 467 6.06 2.73 18.18
N THR A 468 5.30 3.80 17.87
CA THR A 468 3.82 3.72 17.79
C THR A 468 3.25 3.70 16.36
N CYS A 469 4.07 3.75 15.31
CA CYS A 469 3.60 3.95 13.93
C CYS A 469 2.48 3.00 13.48
N GLU A 470 2.56 1.71 13.81
CA GLU A 470 1.57 0.68 13.45
C GLU A 470 0.21 0.86 14.14
N THR A 471 0.17 1.64 15.22
CA THR A 471 -1.05 1.89 16.01
C THR A 471 -1.58 3.31 15.83
N ARG A 472 -0.84 4.21 15.16
CA ARG A 472 -1.31 5.58 14.90
C ARG A 472 -2.44 5.56 13.88
N GLY A 473 -3.37 6.51 14.01
CA GLY A 473 -4.46 6.65 13.06
C GLY A 473 -4.83 8.10 12.79
N ARG A 474 -6.10 8.30 12.43
CA ARG A 474 -6.72 9.56 12.06
C ARG A 474 -7.38 10.24 13.23
N VAL A 475 -7.32 11.56 13.21
CA VAL A 475 -8.01 12.45 14.13
C VAL A 475 -8.88 13.44 13.37
N ASN A 476 -10.01 13.78 13.95
CA ASN A 476 -10.85 14.89 13.52
C ASN A 476 -10.53 16.13 14.37
N VAL A 477 -10.22 17.23 13.70
CA VAL A 477 -9.89 18.52 14.32
C VAL A 477 -10.96 19.53 13.95
N THR A 478 -11.66 20.04 14.96
CA THR A 478 -12.68 21.09 14.79
C THR A 478 -12.26 22.38 15.47
N GLY A 479 -12.72 23.52 14.98
CA GLY A 479 -12.45 24.79 15.64
C GLY A 479 -13.61 25.77 15.59
N ILE A 480 -13.64 26.64 16.60
CA ILE A 480 -14.60 27.73 16.74
C ILE A 480 -13.79 29.03 16.86
N MET A 481 -13.88 29.90 15.86
CA MET A 481 -12.98 31.06 15.71
C MET A 481 -13.65 32.42 15.97
N SER A 482 -14.98 32.48 15.98
CA SER A 482 -15.76 33.68 16.29
C SER A 482 -17.00 33.31 17.12
N GLY A 483 -17.47 34.21 17.99
CA GLY A 483 -18.73 34.03 18.74
C GLY A 483 -19.97 34.46 17.95
N ASP A 484 -19.81 34.66 16.64
CA ASP A 484 -20.77 35.26 15.72
C ASP A 484 -21.07 34.23 14.64
N ASP A 485 -22.18 33.50 14.80
CA ASP A 485 -22.56 32.38 13.92
C ASP A 485 -22.85 32.83 12.47
N GLU A 486 -23.00 34.14 12.20
CA GLU A 486 -23.14 34.68 10.83
C GLU A 486 -21.81 34.78 10.09
N LYS A 487 -20.67 34.67 10.79
CA LYS A 487 -19.33 34.59 10.19
C LYS A 487 -18.94 33.12 10.15
N ASP A 488 -19.12 32.48 9.00
CA ASP A 488 -18.74 31.09 8.74
C ASP A 488 -17.23 30.88 8.98
N THR A 489 -16.87 30.66 10.24
CA THR A 489 -15.49 30.66 10.76
C THR A 489 -15.19 29.39 11.56
N ASN A 490 -16.18 28.52 11.70
CA ASN A 490 -15.99 27.18 12.23
C ASN A 490 -15.42 26.29 11.12
N PHE A 491 -14.57 25.34 11.49
CA PHE A 491 -14.02 24.41 10.51
C PHE A 491 -13.93 23.01 11.11
N THR A 492 -13.81 22.05 10.21
CA THR A 492 -13.55 20.63 10.48
C THR A 492 -12.48 20.16 9.52
N SER A 493 -11.48 19.43 10.02
CA SER A 493 -10.38 18.88 9.22
C SER A 493 -9.99 17.50 9.76
N THR A 494 -9.70 16.55 8.87
CA THR A 494 -9.23 15.21 9.25
C THR A 494 -7.73 15.12 8.99
N LEU A 495 -6.97 14.62 9.95
CA LEU A 495 -5.51 14.51 9.89
C LEU A 495 -5.02 13.10 10.22
N TYR A 496 -3.99 12.65 9.53
CA TYR A 496 -3.25 11.42 9.85
C TYR A 496 -2.08 11.71 10.80
N GLN A 497 -1.93 10.89 11.84
CA GLN A 497 -0.84 10.99 12.83
C GLN A 497 0.23 9.88 12.69
N THR A 498 0.32 9.28 11.51
CA THR A 498 1.17 8.15 11.13
C THR A 498 2.55 8.57 10.62
N ASN A 499 2.86 9.87 10.66
CA ASN A 499 4.14 10.45 10.24
C ASN A 499 5.31 9.93 11.08
N TYR A 500 6.41 9.55 10.42
CA TYR A 500 7.59 8.99 11.09
C TYR A 500 8.32 10.05 11.92
N PHE A 501 8.42 11.27 11.41
CA PHE A 501 9.08 12.41 12.06
C PHE A 501 8.09 13.55 12.35
N ASP A 502 8.47 14.50 13.20
CA ASP A 502 7.64 15.67 13.55
C ASP A 502 7.16 16.43 12.31
N LYS A 503 5.86 16.75 12.27
CA LYS A 503 5.25 17.63 11.26
C LYS A 503 4.29 18.63 11.89
N TYR A 504 3.82 19.57 11.07
CA TYR A 504 2.65 20.37 11.38
C TYR A 504 1.71 20.43 10.18
N ASP A 505 0.42 20.56 10.47
CA ASP A 505 -0.64 20.72 9.47
C ASP A 505 -1.36 22.05 9.74
N GLN A 506 -1.61 22.86 8.69
CA GLN A 506 -2.44 24.07 8.86
C GLN A 506 -3.91 23.67 8.78
N ILE A 507 -4.60 23.87 9.90
CA ILE A 507 -6.01 23.47 10.07
C ILE A 507 -6.98 24.62 9.79
N TYR A 508 -6.51 25.87 9.82
CA TYR A 508 -7.35 27.04 9.57
C TYR A 508 -6.52 28.23 9.06
N PHE A 509 -7.10 28.99 8.13
CA PHE A 509 -6.61 30.29 7.72
C PHE A 509 -7.79 31.25 7.54
N GLY A 510 -7.87 32.28 8.37
CA GLY A 510 -9.02 33.18 8.34
C GLY A 510 -9.13 34.06 9.58
N TYR A 511 -10.27 34.75 9.70
CA TYR A 511 -10.52 35.68 10.79
C TYR A 511 -10.73 34.94 12.13
N ILE A 512 -10.02 35.37 13.17
CA ILE A 512 -10.21 34.92 14.55
C ILE A 512 -10.60 36.11 15.41
N GLU A 513 -11.65 35.97 16.21
CA GLU A 513 -12.08 36.95 17.19
C GLU A 513 -11.22 36.86 18.47
N LYS A 514 -10.79 38.03 18.98
CA LYS A 514 -10.06 38.12 20.25
C LYS A 514 -10.85 37.57 21.43
N ASN A 515 -10.11 37.13 22.44
CA ASN A 515 -10.67 36.66 23.70
C ASN A 515 -11.49 37.77 24.38
N SER A 516 -12.69 37.42 24.85
CA SER A 516 -13.59 38.30 25.61
C SER A 516 -14.19 37.58 26.81
N GLY A 517 -15.01 38.27 27.61
CA GLY A 517 -15.73 37.63 28.72
C GLY A 517 -16.79 36.62 28.26
N SER A 518 -17.23 36.70 27.00
CA SER A 518 -18.30 35.86 26.42
C SER A 518 -17.81 34.86 25.38
N PHE A 519 -16.59 35.02 24.85
CA PHE A 519 -16.06 34.18 23.79
C PHE A 519 -14.56 33.91 23.96
N LYS A 520 -14.16 32.65 23.73
CA LYS A 520 -12.76 32.24 23.62
C LYS A 520 -12.67 31.30 22.41
N PRO A 521 -11.79 31.57 21.43
CA PRO A 521 -11.58 30.67 20.31
C PRO A 521 -11.04 29.32 20.83
N SER A 522 -11.39 28.25 20.12
CA SER A 522 -10.98 26.90 20.50
C SER A 522 -10.69 26.02 19.29
N VAL A 523 -9.78 25.07 19.50
CA VAL A 523 -9.48 23.97 18.57
C VAL A 523 -9.62 22.68 19.35
N THR A 524 -10.35 21.69 18.84
CA THR A 524 -10.56 20.40 19.49
C THR A 524 -10.11 19.26 18.61
N LEU A 525 -9.23 18.40 19.13
CA LEU A 525 -8.77 17.17 18.50
C LEU A 525 -9.54 15.98 19.12
N ARG A 526 -10.09 15.11 18.27
CA ARG A 526 -10.77 13.84 18.61
C ARG A 526 -10.27 12.70 17.71
N PRO A 527 -10.28 11.43 18.15
CA PRO A 527 -10.10 10.31 17.21
C PRO A 527 -11.26 10.27 16.20
N LEU A 528 -11.03 9.78 14.98
CA LEU A 528 -12.08 9.57 13.97
C LEU A 528 -12.70 8.18 14.11
N ALA A 529 -14.02 7.98 13.98
CA ALA A 529 -14.64 6.65 14.12
C ALA A 529 -14.24 5.66 13.00
N GLY A 530 -14.43 4.36 13.25
CA GLY A 530 -14.43 3.32 12.20
C GLY A 530 -13.07 3.08 11.55
N GLN A 531 -12.00 3.13 12.32
CA GLN A 531 -10.64 2.85 11.86
C GLN A 531 -10.31 1.38 12.10
N ASP A 532 -9.83 0.67 11.08
CA ASP A 532 -9.51 -0.76 11.13
C ASP A 532 -8.14 -1.01 11.81
N VAL A 533 -8.09 -0.81 13.13
CA VAL A 533 -6.92 -1.06 13.97
C VAL A 533 -7.32 -1.75 15.27
N ASP A 534 -6.55 -2.77 15.69
CA ASP A 534 -6.76 -3.46 16.97
C ASP A 534 -6.58 -2.52 18.17
N THR A 535 -5.62 -1.59 18.05
CA THR A 535 -5.33 -0.54 19.03
C THR A 535 -5.02 0.75 18.32
N LEU A 536 -5.74 1.81 18.66
CA LEU A 536 -5.53 3.15 18.15
C LEU A 536 -4.76 4.00 19.16
N THR A 537 -3.59 4.49 18.75
CA THR A 537 -2.81 5.50 19.45
C THR A 537 -3.04 6.87 18.82
N ILE A 538 -3.43 7.84 19.64
CA ILE A 538 -3.55 9.25 19.24
C ILE A 538 -2.66 10.14 20.11
N VAL A 539 -2.18 11.23 19.54
CA VAL A 539 -1.33 12.20 20.24
C VAL A 539 -1.80 13.64 20.11
N ALA A 540 -1.42 14.47 21.08
CA ALA A 540 -1.68 15.90 21.06
C ALA A 540 -0.48 16.65 21.66
N GLN A 541 0.14 17.53 20.87
CA GLN A 541 1.29 18.33 21.30
C GLN A 541 0.92 19.80 21.52
N ARG A 542 0.71 20.57 20.45
CA ARG A 542 0.37 22.00 20.52
C ARG A 542 -0.29 22.53 19.25
N VAL A 543 -0.91 23.70 19.38
CA VAL A 543 -1.46 24.51 18.27
C VAL A 543 -0.81 25.90 18.29
N GLU A 544 -0.35 26.38 17.14
CA GLU A 544 0.23 27.70 16.91
C GLU A 544 -0.77 28.61 16.21
N PHE A 545 -0.87 29.86 16.64
CA PHE A 545 -1.67 30.91 16.03
C PHE A 545 -0.76 32.04 15.57
N THR A 546 -0.62 32.22 14.26
CA THR A 546 0.21 33.27 13.67
C THR A 546 -0.69 34.35 13.07
N LEU A 547 -0.64 35.57 13.61
CA LEU A 547 -1.36 36.70 13.01
C LEU A 547 -0.72 37.05 11.66
N THR A 548 -1.56 37.12 10.63
CA THR A 548 -1.15 37.41 9.25
C THR A 548 -1.54 38.83 8.88
N ASN A 549 -0.58 39.60 8.37
CA ASN A 549 -0.84 40.91 7.79
C ASN A 549 -1.10 40.78 6.29
N SER A 550 -2.03 41.57 5.76
CA SER A 550 -2.23 41.74 4.32
C SER A 550 -1.49 42.99 3.85
N THR A 551 -0.79 42.90 2.71
CA THR A 551 -0.24 44.07 2.01
C THR A 551 -1.31 44.98 1.41
N GLY A 552 -2.58 44.52 1.41
CA GLY A 552 -3.66 45.09 0.61
C GLY A 552 -3.49 44.78 -0.87
N GLY A 553 -4.61 44.55 -1.57
CA GLY A 553 -4.62 44.41 -3.04
C GLY A 553 -4.21 43.03 -3.60
N LEU A 554 -3.92 42.03 -2.77
CA LEU A 554 -3.76 40.63 -3.20
C LEU A 554 -4.85 39.76 -2.57
N ASN A 555 -5.38 38.82 -3.35
CA ASN A 555 -6.30 37.80 -2.89
C ASN A 555 -6.21 36.61 -3.85
N GLY A 556 -5.51 35.56 -3.43
CA GLY A 556 -5.41 34.27 -4.11
C GLY A 556 -4.59 34.19 -5.39
N LEU A 557 -4.33 35.30 -6.10
CA LEU A 557 -3.50 35.35 -7.32
C LEU A 557 -2.32 36.30 -7.19
N PHE A 558 -1.16 35.88 -7.71
CA PHE A 558 0.02 36.74 -7.84
C PHE A 558 0.80 36.46 -9.13
N ASP A 559 1.05 37.52 -9.88
CA ASP A 559 1.84 37.54 -11.12
C ASP A 559 3.27 38.03 -10.84
N PHE A 560 4.24 37.14 -11.06
CA PHE A 560 5.65 37.36 -10.81
C PHE A 560 6.47 37.35 -12.10
N ASP A 561 7.11 38.48 -12.42
CA ASP A 561 8.15 38.57 -13.45
C ASP A 561 9.50 38.11 -12.86
N PRO A 562 10.02 36.93 -13.24
CA PRO A 562 11.29 36.41 -12.72
C PRO A 562 12.52 37.25 -13.12
N ASP A 563 12.40 38.14 -14.10
CA ASP A 563 13.49 39.00 -14.54
C ASP A 563 13.57 40.31 -13.69
N GLN A 564 12.62 40.54 -12.78
CA GLN A 564 12.65 41.67 -11.83
C GLN A 564 13.36 41.30 -10.53
N ALA A 565 14.43 42.04 -10.21
CA ALA A 565 15.18 41.86 -8.96
C ALA A 565 14.45 42.34 -7.69
N VAL A 566 13.39 43.16 -7.82
CA VAL A 566 12.67 43.74 -6.68
C VAL A 566 11.17 43.80 -6.98
N VAL A 567 10.36 43.30 -6.04
CA VAL A 567 8.88 43.45 -6.06
C VAL A 567 8.49 44.58 -5.13
N ASN A 568 7.84 45.62 -5.67
CA ASN A 568 7.36 46.75 -4.88
C ASN A 568 5.87 46.62 -4.58
N ALA A 569 5.51 46.58 -3.29
CA ALA A 569 4.13 46.47 -2.82
C ALA A 569 3.21 47.59 -3.37
N SER A 570 3.75 48.80 -3.61
CA SER A 570 2.94 49.91 -4.13
C SER A 570 2.56 49.77 -5.61
N SER A 571 3.21 48.87 -6.35
CA SER A 571 2.95 48.63 -7.78
C SER A 571 2.27 47.29 -8.06
N LEU A 572 1.85 46.54 -7.03
CA LEU A 572 1.19 45.23 -7.19
C LEU A 572 -0.02 45.30 -8.11
N MET A 573 -0.82 46.36 -7.95
CA MET A 573 -2.02 46.60 -8.73
C MET A 573 -1.74 47.02 -10.19
N ASN A 574 -0.49 47.09 -10.64
CA ASN A 574 -0.20 47.33 -12.05
C ASN A 574 -0.49 46.09 -12.90
N SER A 575 -0.20 44.90 -12.36
CA SER A 575 -0.54 43.62 -13.00
C SER A 575 -2.07 43.44 -13.04
N PRO A 576 -2.67 43.16 -14.20
CA PRO A 576 -4.08 42.84 -14.30
C PRO A 576 -4.48 41.54 -13.60
N ILE A 577 -3.58 40.55 -13.54
CA ILE A 577 -3.80 39.30 -12.79
C ILE A 577 -3.94 39.59 -11.29
N ASN A 578 -3.06 40.43 -10.73
CA ASN A 578 -3.16 40.85 -9.33
C ASN A 578 -4.45 41.63 -9.07
N LYS A 579 -4.85 42.50 -10.01
CA LYS A 579 -6.13 43.22 -9.94
C LYS A 579 -7.33 42.26 -9.96
N LEU A 580 -7.30 41.26 -10.83
CA LEU A 580 -8.34 40.24 -10.91
C LEU A 580 -8.47 39.51 -9.56
N GLY A 581 -7.37 38.99 -9.02
CA GLY A 581 -7.38 38.36 -7.69
C GLY A 581 -7.97 39.27 -6.62
N SER A 582 -7.55 40.54 -6.58
CA SER A 582 -8.06 41.52 -5.61
C SER A 582 -9.57 41.80 -5.68
N SER A 583 -10.22 41.43 -6.79
CA SER A 583 -11.67 41.59 -6.98
C SER A 583 -12.49 40.45 -6.39
N PHE A 584 -11.85 39.33 -6.03
CA PHE A 584 -12.51 38.21 -5.36
C PHE A 584 -12.95 38.61 -3.94
N ASP A 585 -14.03 38.01 -3.47
CA ASP A 585 -14.56 38.16 -2.12
C ASP A 585 -13.58 37.66 -1.05
N ARG A 586 -13.87 37.98 0.22
CA ARG A 586 -13.05 37.54 1.35
C ARG A 586 -13.25 36.03 1.58
N ALA A 587 -12.18 35.32 1.90
CA ALA A 587 -12.13 33.86 2.07
C ALA A 587 -12.26 33.04 0.76
N SER A 588 -12.07 33.70 -0.38
CA SER A 588 -11.90 33.05 -1.68
C SER A 588 -10.48 32.51 -1.89
N GLY A 589 -10.34 31.39 -2.60
CA GLY A 589 -9.05 30.73 -2.86
C GLY A 589 -8.92 30.16 -4.25
N VAL A 590 -7.72 30.26 -4.83
CA VAL A 590 -7.36 29.55 -6.06
C VAL A 590 -6.72 28.22 -5.70
N SER A 591 -7.32 27.14 -6.18
CA SER A 591 -6.92 25.76 -5.88
C SER A 591 -6.03 25.17 -6.98
N VAL A 592 -6.28 25.51 -8.24
CA VAL A 592 -5.59 24.93 -9.39
C VAL A 592 -5.41 25.95 -10.53
N LEU A 593 -4.26 25.87 -11.20
CA LEU A 593 -3.88 26.69 -12.35
C LEU A 593 -3.36 25.81 -13.47
N VAL A 594 -3.87 25.98 -14.68
CA VAL A 594 -3.39 25.29 -15.88
C VAL A 594 -3.22 26.31 -17.00
N THR A 595 -2.04 26.35 -17.62
CA THR A 595 -1.77 27.25 -18.75
C THR A 595 -1.60 26.44 -20.03
N ASP A 596 -2.29 26.86 -21.10
CA ASP A 596 -2.02 26.42 -22.46
C ASP A 596 -1.81 27.62 -23.36
N SER A 597 -0.64 27.64 -24.00
CA SER A 597 -0.25 28.66 -24.94
C SER A 597 -0.50 30.05 -24.34
N ASN A 598 -1.55 30.75 -24.78
CA ASN A 598 -1.87 32.11 -24.37
C ASN A 598 -3.04 32.24 -23.37
N THR A 599 -3.51 31.13 -22.79
CA THR A 599 -4.63 31.12 -21.85
C THR A 599 -4.24 30.42 -20.54
N THR A 600 -4.46 31.09 -19.41
CA THR A 600 -4.34 30.49 -18.08
C THR A 600 -5.74 30.29 -17.49
N TYR A 601 -6.10 29.04 -17.27
CA TYR A 601 -7.31 28.64 -16.56
C TYR A 601 -7.06 28.67 -15.06
N VAL A 602 -8.01 29.24 -14.33
CA VAL A 602 -7.96 29.42 -12.87
C VAL A 602 -9.20 28.77 -12.29
N GLY A 603 -9.02 27.79 -11.40
CA GLY A 603 -10.09 27.10 -10.69
C GLY A 603 -9.91 27.19 -9.17
N GLY A 604 -11.01 27.29 -8.43
CA GLY A 604 -11.00 27.31 -6.97
C GLY A 604 -12.37 27.58 -6.39
N ASN A 605 -12.38 28.07 -5.14
CA ASN A 605 -13.57 28.57 -4.47
C ASN A 605 -13.43 30.09 -4.37
N PHE A 606 -13.77 30.79 -5.44
CA PHE A 606 -13.74 32.24 -5.46
C PHE A 606 -15.03 32.77 -6.05
N THR A 607 -15.48 33.90 -5.51
CA THR A 607 -16.64 34.63 -6.02
C THR A 607 -16.26 36.08 -6.22
N SER A 608 -16.85 36.71 -7.22
CA SER A 608 -16.69 38.14 -7.46
C SER A 608 -17.96 38.70 -8.09
N LYS A 609 -17.95 39.98 -8.44
CA LYS A 609 -19.11 40.57 -9.14
C LYS A 609 -19.38 39.90 -10.49
N ASP A 610 -18.32 39.44 -11.17
CA ASP A 610 -18.35 39.08 -12.58
C ASP A 610 -17.88 37.64 -12.86
N HIS A 611 -17.32 36.93 -11.86
CA HIS A 611 -16.68 35.61 -12.00
C HIS A 611 -16.81 34.75 -10.74
N ASP A 612 -17.19 33.48 -10.92
CA ASP A 612 -17.33 32.49 -9.85
C ASP A 612 -16.65 31.14 -10.23
N ASN A 613 -15.91 30.57 -9.28
CA ASN A 613 -15.25 29.24 -9.24
C ASN A 613 -14.24 28.87 -10.35
N ILE A 614 -14.46 29.29 -11.60
CA ILE A 614 -13.57 29.04 -12.73
C ILE A 614 -13.56 30.22 -13.73
N LEU A 615 -12.37 30.63 -14.13
CA LEU A 615 -12.16 31.65 -15.15
C LEU A 615 -10.97 31.32 -16.06
N ALA A 616 -10.88 32.01 -17.19
CA ALA A 616 -9.74 31.95 -18.10
C ALA A 616 -9.17 33.37 -18.33
N ILE A 617 -7.87 33.51 -18.13
CA ILE A 617 -7.08 34.71 -18.41
C ILE A 617 -6.45 34.53 -19.79
N ILE A 618 -6.88 35.32 -20.77
CA ILE A 618 -6.43 35.28 -22.17
C ILE A 618 -5.39 36.39 -22.38
N GLU A 619 -4.54 36.25 -23.41
CA GLU A 619 -3.58 37.27 -23.85
C GLU A 619 -4.14 38.71 -23.83
N ASN A 620 -3.35 39.65 -23.30
CA ASN A 620 -3.74 41.03 -22.94
C ASN A 620 -4.63 41.17 -21.69
N ASP A 621 -4.67 40.14 -20.86
CA ASP A 621 -5.38 40.10 -19.58
C ASP A 621 -6.91 40.20 -19.71
N ASP A 622 -7.45 39.76 -20.86
CA ASP A 622 -8.88 39.61 -21.04
C ASP A 622 -9.36 38.39 -20.23
N VAL A 623 -10.37 38.60 -19.38
CA VAL A 623 -10.91 37.55 -18.50
C VAL A 623 -12.26 37.10 -19.02
N LYS A 624 -12.47 35.78 -19.12
CA LYS A 624 -13.78 35.19 -19.45
C LYS A 624 -14.11 34.02 -18.53
N GLU A 625 -15.40 33.72 -18.41
CA GLU A 625 -15.89 32.49 -17.79
C GLU A 625 -16.00 31.39 -18.86
N PRO A 626 -15.20 30.31 -18.79
CA PRO A 626 -15.29 29.19 -19.72
C PRO A 626 -16.71 28.62 -19.76
N GLY A 627 -17.36 28.65 -20.92
CA GLY A 627 -18.70 28.06 -21.11
C GLY A 627 -19.79 28.53 -20.13
N GLY A 628 -19.64 29.71 -19.50
CA GLY A 628 -20.58 30.26 -18.52
C GLY A 628 -20.39 29.83 -17.06
N GLY A 629 -19.20 29.30 -16.70
CA GLY A 629 -18.82 29.03 -15.30
C GLY A 629 -19.29 27.66 -14.76
N LEU A 630 -18.91 27.35 -13.52
CA LEU A 630 -19.34 26.18 -12.75
C LEU A 630 -19.94 26.63 -11.41
N ASN A 631 -21.01 25.98 -10.96
CA ASN A 631 -21.80 26.41 -9.80
C ASN A 631 -21.23 26.00 -8.43
N GLY A 632 -19.98 25.55 -8.39
CA GLY A 632 -19.33 25.05 -7.19
C GLY A 632 -17.81 24.95 -7.33
N GLU A 633 -17.14 24.63 -6.24
CA GLU A 633 -15.68 24.72 -6.12
C GLU A 633 -14.95 23.78 -7.07
N VAL A 634 -13.89 24.26 -7.71
CA VAL A 634 -12.98 23.47 -8.54
C VAL A 634 -11.73 23.08 -7.76
N PHE A 635 -11.47 21.79 -7.61
CA PHE A 635 -10.28 21.28 -6.90
C PHE A 635 -9.14 20.91 -7.86
N ALA A 636 -9.46 20.33 -9.02
CA ALA A 636 -8.48 19.77 -9.94
C ALA A 636 -8.78 20.12 -11.40
N MET A 637 -7.71 20.31 -12.18
CA MET A 637 -7.78 20.48 -13.62
C MET A 637 -6.61 19.78 -14.30
N TYR A 638 -6.88 19.12 -15.41
CA TYR A 638 -5.86 18.56 -16.31
C TYR A 638 -6.22 18.87 -17.75
N LEU A 639 -5.29 19.47 -18.51
CA LEU A 639 -5.51 19.76 -19.91
C LEU A 639 -4.82 18.71 -20.79
N ASN A 640 -5.58 18.09 -21.68
CA ASN A 640 -5.07 17.24 -22.75
C ASN A 640 -5.51 17.80 -24.11
N ASP A 641 -4.58 18.27 -24.92
CA ASP A 641 -4.85 19.00 -26.16
C ASP A 641 -5.85 20.15 -25.96
N THR A 642 -7.10 19.96 -26.40
CA THR A 642 -8.18 20.97 -26.30
C THR A 642 -9.17 20.67 -25.20
N GLN A 643 -9.00 19.57 -24.47
CA GLN A 643 -9.93 19.07 -23.47
C GLN A 643 -9.39 19.34 -22.07
N LEU A 644 -10.01 20.29 -21.38
CA LEU A 644 -9.71 20.59 -19.98
C LEU A 644 -10.64 19.77 -19.11
N TYR A 645 -10.10 18.70 -18.52
CA TYR A 645 -10.79 17.87 -17.53
C TYR A 645 -10.79 18.59 -16.19
N VAL A 646 -11.95 18.70 -15.56
CA VAL A 646 -12.17 19.46 -14.34
C VAL A 646 -12.88 18.58 -13.32
N GLY A 647 -12.38 18.55 -12.08
CA GLY A 647 -12.98 17.87 -10.94
C GLY A 647 -13.19 18.84 -9.77
N GLY A 648 -14.31 18.69 -9.06
CA GLY A 648 -14.71 19.65 -8.03
C GLY A 648 -15.88 19.16 -7.18
N ASP A 649 -16.48 20.09 -6.45
CA ASP A 649 -17.78 19.96 -5.76
C ASP A 649 -18.80 20.88 -6.44
N PHE A 650 -19.26 20.45 -7.62
CA PHE A 650 -20.21 21.18 -8.45
C PHE A 650 -21.21 20.21 -9.07
N SER A 651 -22.39 20.69 -9.42
CA SER A 651 -23.45 19.89 -10.05
C SER A 651 -23.83 20.40 -11.44
N ASN A 652 -23.45 21.63 -11.79
CA ASN A 652 -23.81 22.25 -13.06
C ASN A 652 -22.95 23.46 -13.43
N THR A 653 -23.23 24.05 -14.59
CA THR A 653 -22.81 25.42 -14.92
C THR A 653 -23.71 26.45 -14.25
N GLU A 654 -23.24 27.69 -14.15
CA GLU A 654 -24.00 28.77 -13.53
C GLU A 654 -25.10 29.32 -14.45
N ASN A 655 -24.83 29.37 -15.76
CA ASN A 655 -25.62 30.13 -16.74
C ASN A 655 -26.40 29.26 -17.75
N GLY A 656 -26.71 28.00 -17.42
CA GLY A 656 -27.64 27.17 -18.20
C GLY A 656 -27.39 25.67 -17.99
N PRO A 657 -28.40 24.87 -17.61
CA PRO A 657 -28.15 23.51 -17.14
C PRO A 657 -27.56 22.62 -18.24
N VAL A 658 -26.31 22.22 -18.08
CA VAL A 658 -25.71 21.07 -18.77
C VAL A 658 -25.94 19.88 -17.85
N THR A 659 -26.65 18.86 -18.34
CA THR A 659 -26.95 17.66 -17.56
C THR A 659 -25.73 16.76 -17.48
N GLY A 660 -25.47 16.14 -16.33
CA GLY A 660 -24.42 15.12 -16.16
C GLY A 660 -23.01 15.66 -15.86
N LEU A 661 -22.90 16.89 -15.36
CA LEU A 661 -21.62 17.45 -14.90
C LEU A 661 -21.27 17.08 -13.45
N ASP A 662 -22.08 16.27 -12.77
CA ASP A 662 -21.96 16.00 -11.33
C ASP A 662 -20.50 15.69 -10.92
N ASN A 663 -19.88 16.65 -10.24
CA ASN A 663 -18.50 16.70 -9.73
C ASN A 663 -17.35 16.62 -10.76
N ILE A 664 -17.65 16.37 -12.04
CA ILE A 664 -16.66 16.29 -13.12
C ILE A 664 -17.19 16.84 -14.44
N ALA A 665 -16.32 17.48 -15.19
CA ALA A 665 -16.65 18.00 -16.51
C ALA A 665 -15.43 18.02 -17.44
N VAL A 666 -15.67 18.05 -18.75
CA VAL A 666 -14.63 18.37 -19.73
C VAL A 666 -15.02 19.61 -20.51
N TYR A 667 -14.18 20.64 -20.45
CA TYR A 667 -14.35 21.87 -21.22
C TYR A 667 -13.55 21.77 -22.51
N ASP A 668 -14.24 21.88 -23.65
CA ASP A 668 -13.60 22.01 -24.95
C ASP A 668 -13.18 23.47 -25.15
N THR A 669 -11.86 23.70 -25.10
CA THR A 669 -11.23 25.02 -25.20
C THR A 669 -11.43 25.68 -26.57
N LYS A 670 -11.70 24.91 -27.63
CA LYS A 670 -11.96 25.41 -28.99
C LYS A 670 -13.43 25.73 -29.21
N GLU A 671 -14.33 24.87 -28.73
CA GLU A 671 -15.77 25.07 -28.86
C GLU A 671 -16.37 26.02 -27.81
N ASP A 672 -15.62 26.35 -26.77
CA ASP A 672 -16.07 27.15 -25.62
C ASP A 672 -17.31 26.54 -24.96
N LYS A 673 -17.24 25.22 -24.69
CA LYS A 673 -18.39 24.43 -24.25
C LYS A 673 -17.99 23.35 -23.24
N TRP A 674 -18.82 23.21 -22.21
CA TRP A 674 -18.81 22.09 -21.27
C TRP A 674 -19.49 20.85 -21.85
N ASN A 675 -18.83 19.70 -21.73
CA ASN A 675 -19.40 18.40 -22.02
C ASN A 675 -19.32 17.52 -20.76
N ALA A 676 -20.32 16.66 -20.61
CA ALA A 676 -20.41 15.68 -19.53
C ALA A 676 -19.45 14.51 -19.79
N LEU A 677 -18.94 13.93 -18.71
CA LEU A 677 -18.22 12.66 -18.70
C LEU A 677 -19.20 11.59 -18.19
N GLY A 678 -19.98 11.02 -19.12
CA GLY A 678 -21.13 10.19 -18.77
C GLY A 678 -22.21 11.02 -18.06
N ALA A 679 -22.57 10.64 -16.84
CA ALA A 679 -23.45 11.40 -15.95
C ALA A 679 -22.75 11.88 -14.66
N GLY A 680 -21.42 11.94 -14.66
CA GLY A 680 -20.65 12.38 -13.50
C GLY A 680 -20.55 11.32 -12.37
N LEU A 681 -20.21 11.80 -11.18
CA LEU A 681 -19.94 11.03 -9.97
C LEU A 681 -20.83 11.53 -8.81
N ASP A 682 -21.13 10.66 -7.84
CA ASP A 682 -22.04 10.96 -6.72
C ASP A 682 -21.41 11.76 -5.56
N GLY A 683 -20.14 12.16 -5.68
CA GLY A 683 -19.41 12.92 -4.67
C GLY A 683 -18.21 13.71 -5.23
N PRO A 684 -17.61 14.59 -4.43
CA PRO A 684 -16.64 15.56 -4.89
C PRO A 684 -15.31 14.93 -5.32
N VAL A 685 -14.69 15.48 -6.37
CA VAL A 685 -13.41 15.00 -6.93
C VAL A 685 -12.25 15.90 -6.52
N LYS A 686 -11.25 15.33 -5.87
CA LYS A 686 -10.06 16.06 -5.36
C LYS A 686 -8.89 16.08 -6.32
N TYR A 687 -8.72 15.04 -7.13
CA TYR A 687 -7.61 14.91 -8.08
C TYR A 687 -8.09 14.42 -9.45
N ALA A 688 -7.47 14.96 -10.51
CA ALA A 688 -7.60 14.50 -11.88
C ALA A 688 -6.18 14.22 -12.41
N VAL A 689 -5.80 12.94 -12.47
CA VAL A 689 -4.43 12.50 -12.74
C VAL A 689 -4.40 11.79 -14.09
N PRO A 690 -3.53 12.19 -15.03
CA PRO A 690 -3.38 11.46 -16.28
C PRO A 690 -2.70 10.11 -16.02
N LEU A 691 -3.13 9.08 -16.74
CA LEU A 691 -2.63 7.71 -16.61
C LEU A 691 -2.45 7.12 -18.02
N MET A 692 -1.37 6.37 -18.23
CA MET A 692 -1.15 5.66 -19.48
C MET A 692 -1.60 4.21 -19.31
N ILE A 693 -2.57 3.76 -20.10
CA ILE A 693 -3.06 2.37 -20.06
C ILE A 693 -3.28 1.79 -21.45
N ASN A 694 -3.09 0.48 -21.58
CA ASN A 694 -3.30 -0.25 -22.83
C ASN A 694 -4.79 -0.59 -23.01
N ILE A 695 -5.53 0.21 -23.80
CA ILE A 695 -6.94 -0.07 -24.17
C ILE A 695 -7.07 -0.67 -25.57
N THR A 696 -6.17 -0.33 -26.48
CA THR A 696 -6.16 -0.86 -27.85
C THR A 696 -4.80 -1.49 -28.13
N ALA A 697 -4.83 -2.71 -28.70
CA ALA A 697 -3.68 -3.60 -28.91
C ALA A 697 -2.34 -2.86 -29.09
N ASP A 698 -1.48 -3.04 -28.08
CA ASP A 698 -0.06 -2.66 -27.99
C ASP A 698 0.31 -1.17 -27.91
N THR A 699 -0.65 -0.24 -27.86
CA THR A 699 -0.35 1.19 -27.66
C THR A 699 -1.03 1.74 -26.41
N PRO A 700 -0.25 2.16 -25.39
CA PRO A 700 -0.80 2.89 -24.26
C PRO A 700 -1.47 4.17 -24.73
N GLU A 701 -2.70 4.43 -24.27
CA GLU A 701 -3.38 5.70 -24.45
C GLU A 701 -3.49 6.46 -23.13
N LEU A 702 -3.57 7.79 -23.23
CA LEU A 702 -3.75 8.66 -22.09
C LEU A 702 -5.23 8.64 -21.68
N VAL A 703 -5.47 8.26 -20.43
CA VAL A 703 -6.78 8.29 -19.76
C VAL A 703 -6.69 9.19 -18.52
N ILE A 704 -7.83 9.57 -17.95
CA ILE A 704 -7.86 10.42 -16.76
C ILE A 704 -8.42 9.62 -15.59
N ALA A 705 -7.61 9.46 -14.55
CA ALA A 705 -8.02 8.90 -13.27
C ALA A 705 -8.53 10.02 -12.35
N PHE A 706 -9.74 9.86 -11.84
CA PHE A 706 -10.35 10.77 -10.86
C PHE A 706 -10.32 10.12 -9.49
N THR A 707 -9.87 10.88 -8.49
CA THR A 707 -9.82 10.47 -7.07
C THR A 707 -10.60 11.46 -6.23
N GLY A 708 -11.47 10.98 -5.33
CA GLY A 708 -12.33 11.85 -4.51
C GLY A 708 -13.14 11.10 -3.45
N GLU A 709 -14.17 11.77 -2.92
CA GLU A 709 -15.08 11.24 -1.89
C GLU A 709 -16.41 10.80 -2.53
N PHE A 710 -16.34 9.90 -3.51
CA PHE A 710 -17.49 9.38 -4.26
C PHE A 710 -17.56 7.85 -4.15
N THR A 711 -18.76 7.28 -4.20
CA THR A 711 -19.02 5.84 -4.06
C THR A 711 -19.61 5.19 -5.32
N SER A 712 -19.96 6.01 -6.32
CA SER A 712 -20.57 5.54 -7.55
C SER A 712 -20.24 6.43 -8.75
N CYS A 713 -19.99 5.79 -9.89
CA CYS A 713 -20.17 6.41 -11.20
C CYS A 713 -21.66 6.39 -11.55
N ASN A 714 -22.22 7.54 -11.92
CA ASN A 714 -23.65 7.66 -12.22
C ASN A 714 -24.04 6.90 -13.50
N ALA A 715 -25.27 6.37 -13.54
CA ALA A 715 -25.82 5.73 -14.73
C ALA A 715 -25.99 6.74 -15.88
N PHE A 716 -25.63 6.33 -17.10
CA PHE A 716 -25.80 7.17 -18.29
C PHE A 716 -26.02 6.31 -19.55
N ASP A 717 -26.76 6.85 -20.52
CA ASP A 717 -27.20 6.12 -21.71
C ASP A 717 -27.80 4.75 -21.35
N ASP A 718 -27.22 3.65 -21.87
CA ASP A 718 -27.62 2.27 -21.57
C ASP A 718 -26.73 1.63 -20.47
N PHE A 719 -25.80 2.37 -19.87
CA PHE A 719 -24.90 1.90 -18.81
C PHE A 719 -25.49 2.15 -17.42
N LYS A 720 -25.54 1.09 -16.60
CA LYS A 720 -26.01 1.18 -15.20
C LYS A 720 -24.99 1.91 -14.33
N ALA A 721 -25.45 2.39 -13.18
CA ALA A 721 -24.56 2.97 -12.17
C ALA A 721 -23.58 1.89 -11.69
N LEU A 722 -22.33 2.30 -11.48
CA LEU A 722 -21.24 1.41 -11.09
C LEU A 722 -20.71 1.85 -9.73
N SER A 723 -20.67 0.93 -8.77
CA SER A 723 -20.05 1.18 -7.47
C SER A 723 -18.53 1.18 -7.59
N VAL A 724 -17.90 2.20 -6.97
CA VAL A 724 -16.45 2.41 -6.93
C VAL A 724 -16.07 2.94 -5.55
N ASP A 725 -14.80 2.81 -5.16
CA ASP A 725 -14.29 3.35 -3.88
C ASP A 725 -13.45 4.60 -4.12
N GLY A 726 -14.10 5.73 -4.41
CA GLY A 726 -13.44 7.02 -4.59
C GLY A 726 -12.48 7.12 -5.78
N PHE A 727 -12.50 6.14 -6.70
CA PHE A 727 -11.58 6.06 -7.83
C PHE A 727 -12.25 5.56 -9.11
N ALA A 728 -12.17 6.36 -10.17
CA ALA A 728 -12.76 6.05 -11.47
C ALA A 728 -11.83 6.50 -12.60
N ILE A 729 -11.80 5.76 -13.72
CA ILE A 729 -10.91 6.07 -14.85
C ILE A 729 -11.76 6.34 -16.10
N TRP A 730 -11.65 7.54 -16.66
CA TRP A 730 -12.35 7.91 -17.88
C TRP A 730 -11.51 7.63 -19.13
N VAL A 731 -12.08 6.86 -20.06
CA VAL A 731 -11.45 6.50 -21.33
C VAL A 731 -12.08 7.31 -22.46
N ALA A 732 -11.42 8.39 -22.86
CA ALA A 732 -11.94 9.34 -23.85
C ALA A 732 -12.23 8.68 -25.21
N SER A 733 -11.39 7.74 -25.65
CA SER A 733 -11.54 7.02 -26.92
C SER A 733 -12.81 6.15 -26.98
N LYS A 734 -13.36 5.78 -25.81
CA LYS A 734 -14.60 4.99 -25.66
C LYS A 734 -15.79 5.81 -25.16
N ALA A 735 -15.55 7.06 -24.74
CA ALA A 735 -16.53 7.90 -24.06
C ALA A 735 -17.22 7.17 -22.89
N ASN A 736 -16.43 6.44 -22.08
CA ASN A 736 -16.95 5.64 -20.97
C ASN A 736 -15.91 5.44 -19.87
N TRP A 737 -16.38 4.99 -18.70
CA TRP A 737 -15.55 4.51 -17.60
C TRP A 737 -14.84 3.21 -17.98
N LEU A 738 -13.55 3.09 -17.67
CA LEU A 738 -12.78 1.86 -17.88
C LEU A 738 -13.50 0.65 -17.29
N GLN A 739 -14.05 0.83 -16.09
CA GLN A 739 -14.77 -0.17 -15.34
C GLN A 739 -16.10 -0.62 -15.99
N ASN A 740 -16.63 0.14 -16.96
CA ASN A 740 -17.81 -0.24 -17.74
C ASN A 740 -17.45 -1.00 -19.03
N LEU A 741 -16.19 -0.93 -19.47
CA LEU A 741 -15.78 -1.45 -20.77
C LEU A 741 -15.72 -2.98 -20.75
N ASP A 742 -16.23 -3.59 -21.82
CA ASP A 742 -16.05 -5.03 -22.07
C ASP A 742 -14.68 -5.28 -22.71
N GLY A 743 -13.87 -6.15 -22.11
CA GLY A 743 -12.55 -6.50 -22.64
C GLY A 743 -11.54 -6.90 -21.57
N ASN A 744 -10.37 -7.34 -22.02
CA ASN A 744 -9.26 -7.72 -21.14
C ASN A 744 -8.45 -6.47 -20.76
N TYR A 745 -8.99 -5.64 -19.86
CA TYR A 745 -8.30 -4.45 -19.36
C TYR A 745 -7.77 -4.68 -17.94
N ALA A 746 -6.76 -3.91 -17.55
CA ALA A 746 -6.23 -3.94 -16.19
C ALA A 746 -7.26 -3.43 -15.17
N ALA A 747 -7.23 -4.04 -13.98
CA ALA A 747 -8.03 -3.64 -12.83
C ALA A 747 -7.28 -2.61 -12.00
N PHE A 748 -8.00 -1.63 -11.42
CA PHE A 748 -7.42 -0.61 -10.55
C PHE A 748 -8.34 -0.34 -9.36
N SER A 749 -7.74 -0.24 -8.17
CA SER A 749 -8.42 0.14 -6.94
C SER A 749 -7.49 1.00 -6.08
N GLY A 750 -7.97 2.07 -5.47
CA GLY A 750 -7.17 2.93 -4.59
C GLY A 750 -7.27 4.41 -4.93
N SER A 751 -6.15 5.13 -4.97
CA SER A 751 -6.12 6.57 -5.25
C SER A 751 -4.83 7.00 -5.94
N LEU A 752 -4.95 7.95 -6.87
CA LEU A 752 -3.80 8.65 -7.47
C LEU A 752 -3.89 10.16 -7.18
N THR A 753 -2.77 10.75 -6.79
CA THR A 753 -2.66 12.15 -6.34
C THR A 753 -1.82 13.01 -7.27
N ALA A 754 -0.80 12.45 -7.92
CA ALA A 754 0.04 13.16 -8.88
C ALA A 754 0.62 12.20 -9.95
N ALA A 755 1.09 12.76 -11.06
CA ALA A 755 1.82 12.03 -12.10
C ALA A 755 2.97 12.87 -12.67
N ALA A 756 4.04 12.20 -13.06
CA ALA A 756 5.13 12.73 -13.88
C ALA A 756 5.25 11.82 -15.10
N LEU A 757 4.76 12.30 -16.25
CA LEU A 757 4.75 11.52 -17.49
C LEU A 757 6.03 11.77 -18.30
N ASP A 758 6.37 10.80 -19.15
CA ASP A 758 7.45 10.89 -20.14
C ASP A 758 8.79 11.35 -19.55
N VAL A 759 9.13 10.87 -18.34
CA VAL A 759 10.35 11.26 -17.64
C VAL A 759 11.56 10.78 -18.46
N PRO A 760 12.45 11.69 -18.88
CA PRO A 760 13.67 11.31 -19.59
C PRO A 760 14.57 10.41 -18.73
N MET A 761 15.54 9.73 -19.34
CA MET A 761 16.45 8.72 -18.72
C MET A 761 15.87 7.29 -18.59
N ASP A 762 15.09 6.82 -19.57
CA ASP A 762 14.44 5.50 -19.53
C ASP A 762 13.45 5.31 -18.34
N GLY A 763 13.12 6.40 -17.62
CA GLY A 763 12.29 6.38 -16.40
C GLY A 763 10.80 6.19 -16.65
N GLY A 764 10.31 6.41 -17.88
CA GLY A 764 8.91 6.23 -18.22
C GLY A 764 7.98 7.18 -17.47
N SER A 765 6.81 6.69 -17.08
CA SER A 765 5.83 7.47 -16.30
C SER A 765 5.83 7.02 -14.85
N PHE A 766 5.78 8.01 -13.95
CA PHE A 766 5.66 7.80 -12.51
C PHE A 766 4.34 8.37 -12.00
N TYR A 767 3.77 7.68 -11.03
CA TYR A 767 2.49 8.02 -10.43
C TYR A 767 2.63 8.03 -8.92
N ALA A 768 1.92 8.92 -8.25
CA ALA A 768 1.90 8.96 -6.80
C ALA A 768 0.51 8.60 -6.30
N GLY A 769 0.45 7.82 -5.22
CA GLY A 769 -0.79 7.47 -4.56
C GLY A 769 -0.72 6.11 -3.87
N ALA A 770 -1.90 5.59 -3.52
CA ALA A 770 -2.05 4.27 -2.90
C ALA A 770 -2.93 3.43 -3.82
N LEU A 771 -2.29 2.72 -4.76
CA LEU A 771 -2.96 2.01 -5.85
C LEU A 771 -2.64 0.51 -5.79
N SER A 772 -3.67 -0.31 -5.81
CA SER A 772 -3.61 -1.73 -6.12
C SER A 772 -4.07 -1.94 -7.56
N SER A 773 -3.44 -2.85 -8.29
CA SER A 773 -3.78 -3.11 -9.69
C SER A 773 -3.60 -4.56 -10.05
N ALA A 774 -4.31 -5.00 -11.10
CA ALA A 774 -4.18 -6.34 -11.63
C ALA A 774 -4.16 -6.34 -13.16
N GLN A 775 -3.50 -7.35 -13.75
CA GLN A 775 -3.38 -7.54 -15.20
C GLN A 775 -4.74 -7.63 -15.90
N LEU A 776 -5.72 -8.28 -15.25
CA LEU A 776 -7.07 -8.46 -15.77
C LEU A 776 -8.11 -8.06 -14.72
N GLY A 777 -8.98 -7.10 -15.06
CA GLY A 777 -10.13 -6.67 -14.28
C GLY A 777 -11.35 -7.52 -14.59
N ILE A 778 -11.63 -8.45 -13.68
CA ILE A 778 -12.74 -9.40 -13.77
C ILE A 778 -13.16 -9.79 -12.35
N ASN A 779 -14.46 -9.95 -12.18
CA ASN A 779 -15.02 -10.31 -10.88
C ASN A 779 -15.15 -11.83 -10.77
N GLY A 780 -14.35 -12.43 -9.90
CA GLY A 780 -14.50 -13.80 -9.40
C GLY A 780 -14.30 -14.96 -10.38
N ALA A 781 -14.21 -14.76 -11.70
CA ALA A 781 -14.02 -15.86 -12.66
C ALA A 781 -13.15 -15.48 -13.86
N ALA A 782 -12.02 -16.19 -14.02
CA ALA A 782 -11.06 -16.06 -15.12
C ALA A 782 -10.93 -17.37 -15.90
N THR A 783 -10.55 -17.29 -17.17
CA THR A 783 -10.02 -18.45 -17.91
C THR A 783 -8.50 -18.43 -17.87
N LEU A 784 -7.88 -19.61 -17.98
CA LEU A 784 -6.43 -19.76 -18.06
C LEU A 784 -6.06 -20.64 -19.26
N SER A 785 -5.00 -20.27 -19.96
CA SER A 785 -4.47 -21.00 -21.12
C SER A 785 -2.96 -20.78 -21.29
N ASP A 786 -2.35 -21.40 -22.30
CA ASP A 786 -0.94 -21.14 -22.68
C ASP A 786 -0.70 -19.67 -23.09
N GLU A 787 -1.76 -18.94 -23.49
CA GLU A 787 -1.70 -17.51 -23.83
C GLU A 787 -1.86 -16.60 -22.59
N GLY A 788 -2.10 -17.18 -21.41
CA GLY A 788 -2.30 -16.45 -20.14
C GLY A 788 -3.75 -16.38 -19.69
N LEU A 789 -4.07 -15.33 -18.93
CA LEU A 789 -5.38 -15.07 -18.35
C LEU A 789 -6.38 -14.54 -19.40
N GLY A 790 -7.63 -14.99 -19.31
CA GLY A 790 -8.75 -14.49 -20.11
C GLY A 790 -10.03 -14.38 -19.29
N GLN A 791 -11.11 -13.93 -19.94
CA GLN A 791 -12.41 -13.70 -19.31
C GLN A 791 -13.47 -14.70 -19.78
N PHE A 792 -14.41 -15.02 -18.89
CA PHE A 792 -15.68 -15.61 -19.31
C PHE A 792 -16.61 -14.50 -19.83
N PRO A 793 -17.50 -14.78 -20.80
CA PRO A 793 -18.47 -13.81 -21.33
C PRO A 793 -19.65 -13.55 -20.37
N LEU A 794 -19.35 -13.09 -19.14
CA LEU A 794 -20.33 -12.80 -18.09
C LEU A 794 -19.82 -11.71 -17.14
N LYS A 795 -20.75 -10.93 -16.55
CA LYS A 795 -20.44 -9.87 -15.58
C LYS A 795 -20.94 -10.25 -14.20
N ILE A 796 -20.02 -10.73 -13.36
CA ILE A 796 -20.31 -11.02 -11.95
C ILE A 796 -20.28 -9.73 -11.13
N GLN A 797 -21.19 -9.63 -10.18
CA GLN A 797 -21.20 -8.63 -9.12
C GLN A 797 -21.23 -9.37 -7.77
N THR A 798 -20.38 -8.96 -6.84
CA THR A 798 -20.45 -9.46 -5.47
C THR A 798 -21.51 -8.67 -4.70
N PRO A 799 -22.53 -9.31 -4.10
CA PRO A 799 -23.55 -8.60 -3.34
C PRO A 799 -22.94 -7.86 -2.14
N SER A 800 -23.37 -6.62 -1.90
CA SER A 800 -22.93 -5.83 -0.74
C SER A 800 -23.28 -6.58 0.55
N PRO A 801 -22.36 -6.66 1.54
CA PRO A 801 -22.66 -7.31 2.80
C PRO A 801 -23.82 -6.58 3.48
N LEU A 802 -24.88 -7.32 3.83
CA LEU A 802 -25.99 -6.80 4.62
C LEU A 802 -25.46 -6.28 5.96
N SER A 803 -25.43 -4.96 6.11
CA SER A 803 -25.09 -4.23 7.34
C SER A 803 -26.13 -4.52 8.43
N ASN A 804 -26.13 -5.72 9.01
CA ASN A 804 -26.80 -6.07 10.28
C ASN A 804 -26.64 -7.58 10.58
N SER A 805 -25.46 -8.02 11.02
CA SER A 805 -25.41 -9.12 11.98
C SER A 805 -24.17 -9.03 12.88
N SER A 806 -24.30 -8.24 13.94
CA SER A 806 -23.52 -8.41 15.17
C SER A 806 -23.98 -9.70 15.86
N ALA A 807 -23.54 -10.85 15.34
CA ALA A 807 -23.64 -12.10 16.06
C ALA A 807 -22.23 -12.68 16.15
N LEU A 808 -21.73 -12.77 17.38
CA LEU A 808 -20.54 -13.54 17.75
C LEU A 808 -20.65 -14.95 17.15
N SER A 809 -20.09 -15.16 15.96
CA SER A 809 -19.94 -16.50 15.40
C SER A 809 -18.79 -17.15 16.15
N ARG A 810 -19.01 -18.38 16.61
CA ARG A 810 -17.89 -19.20 17.09
C ARG A 810 -16.89 -19.29 15.94
N ARG A 811 -15.62 -19.04 16.25
CA ARG A 811 -14.47 -19.14 15.37
C ARG A 811 -14.35 -20.61 14.91
N ASP A 812 -15.12 -20.96 13.88
CA ASP A 812 -15.10 -22.28 13.23
C ASP A 812 -14.23 -22.14 11.98
N VAL A 813 -13.06 -22.77 11.99
CA VAL A 813 -11.92 -22.50 11.10
C VAL A 813 -12.05 -23.20 9.73
N THR A 814 -13.23 -23.75 9.40
CA THR A 814 -13.40 -24.61 8.22
C THR A 814 -14.40 -24.04 7.22
N SER A 815 -13.94 -23.66 6.03
CA SER A 815 -14.59 -23.60 4.68
C SER A 815 -16.10 -23.28 4.48
N PHE A 816 -16.86 -22.99 5.53
CA PHE A 816 -18.32 -22.81 5.55
C PHE A 816 -18.71 -21.52 6.26
N ASN A 817 -17.98 -20.44 5.97
CA ASN A 817 -18.39 -19.16 6.52
C ASN A 817 -19.70 -18.76 5.82
N LYS A 818 -20.75 -18.43 6.59
CA LYS A 818 -22.00 -17.83 6.06
C LYS A 818 -21.77 -16.50 5.32
N ASN A 819 -20.53 -16.00 5.36
CA ASN A 819 -20.04 -14.80 4.69
C ASN A 819 -19.15 -15.09 3.46
N THR A 820 -19.10 -16.31 2.91
CA THR A 820 -18.37 -16.56 1.65
C THR A 820 -19.07 -15.84 0.50
N THR A 821 -18.38 -14.87 -0.11
CA THR A 821 -18.81 -14.12 -1.29
C THR A 821 -18.05 -14.57 -2.55
N GLY A 822 -18.55 -14.22 -3.73
CA GLY A 822 -17.88 -14.50 -5.00
C GLY A 822 -18.20 -15.88 -5.58
N VAL A 823 -17.43 -16.30 -6.58
CA VAL A 823 -17.56 -17.61 -7.23
C VAL A 823 -16.67 -18.61 -6.49
N VAL A 824 -17.23 -19.71 -6.02
CA VAL A 824 -16.51 -20.68 -5.18
C VAL A 824 -16.03 -21.88 -6.00
N THR A 825 -16.85 -22.34 -6.94
CA THR A 825 -16.59 -23.56 -7.71
C THR A 825 -17.19 -23.50 -9.11
N GLY A 826 -16.69 -24.34 -10.02
CA GLY A 826 -17.22 -24.46 -11.38
C GLY A 826 -16.96 -25.84 -11.97
N ILE A 827 -17.71 -26.16 -13.03
CA ILE A 827 -17.54 -27.41 -13.79
C ILE A 827 -17.89 -27.19 -15.27
N PHE A 828 -17.19 -27.87 -16.17
CA PHE A 828 -17.54 -27.93 -17.59
C PHE A 828 -18.36 -29.19 -17.89
N TYR A 829 -19.42 -29.05 -18.68
CA TYR A 829 -20.25 -30.14 -19.19
C TYR A 829 -20.23 -30.12 -20.72
N ASP A 830 -19.68 -31.17 -21.34
CA ASP A 830 -19.47 -31.27 -22.79
C ASP A 830 -20.04 -32.54 -23.43
N ASP A 831 -21.06 -33.16 -22.82
CA ASP A 831 -21.71 -34.37 -23.33
C ASP A 831 -22.89 -34.06 -24.29
N ASN A 832 -23.23 -35.00 -25.18
CA ASN A 832 -24.37 -34.95 -26.11
C ASN A 832 -24.50 -33.65 -26.94
N ASP A 833 -23.38 -33.14 -27.47
CA ASP A 833 -23.27 -31.86 -28.22
C ASP A 833 -23.53 -30.59 -27.39
N TYR A 834 -23.77 -30.70 -26.07
CA TYR A 834 -23.85 -29.55 -25.19
C TYR A 834 -22.44 -29.05 -24.83
N ASN A 835 -22.32 -27.75 -24.56
CA ASN A 835 -21.08 -27.15 -24.09
C ASN A 835 -21.40 -26.08 -23.05
N ILE A 836 -21.62 -26.52 -21.80
CA ILE A 836 -22.10 -25.68 -20.71
C ILE A 836 -20.99 -25.52 -19.67
N THR A 837 -20.69 -24.29 -19.30
CA THR A 837 -19.88 -23.96 -18.12
C THR A 837 -20.81 -23.60 -16.98
N VAL A 838 -20.68 -24.27 -15.85
CA VAL A 838 -21.44 -23.97 -14.63
C VAL A 838 -20.51 -23.28 -13.65
N LEU A 839 -20.87 -22.10 -13.17
CA LEU A 839 -20.17 -21.41 -12.09
C LEU A 839 -21.12 -21.23 -10.91
N ALA A 840 -20.67 -21.50 -9.69
CA ALA A 840 -21.50 -21.47 -8.49
C ALA A 840 -20.77 -20.86 -7.28
N GLY A 841 -21.52 -20.18 -6.41
CA GLY A 841 -20.99 -19.42 -5.28
C GLY A 841 -22.08 -18.59 -4.59
N HIS A 842 -21.71 -17.39 -4.16
CA HIS A 842 -22.62 -16.36 -3.68
C HIS A 842 -22.32 -15.03 -4.37
N PHE A 843 -23.01 -14.81 -5.49
CA PHE A 843 -22.80 -13.69 -6.39
C PHE A 843 -24.07 -13.38 -7.17
N THR A 844 -24.12 -12.22 -7.81
CA THR A 844 -25.18 -11.85 -8.75
C THR A 844 -24.57 -11.62 -10.14
N THR A 845 -25.35 -11.87 -11.19
CA THR A 845 -24.99 -11.61 -12.59
C THR A 845 -26.26 -11.36 -13.39
N GLU A 846 -26.14 -10.86 -14.61
CA GLU A 846 -27.28 -10.67 -15.51
C GLU A 846 -27.34 -11.76 -16.58
N SER A 847 -28.54 -12.24 -16.87
CA SER A 847 -28.80 -13.13 -17.99
C SER A 847 -28.66 -12.38 -19.32
N THR A 848 -28.55 -13.11 -20.43
CA THR A 848 -28.56 -12.51 -21.79
C THR A 848 -29.87 -11.75 -22.08
N LYS A 849 -30.93 -11.95 -21.28
CA LYS A 849 -32.21 -11.23 -21.38
C LYS A 849 -32.34 -10.06 -20.38
N GLY A 850 -31.30 -9.77 -19.59
CA GLY A 850 -31.29 -8.72 -18.56
C GLY A 850 -31.98 -9.09 -17.26
N GLU A 851 -32.23 -10.38 -17.01
CA GLU A 851 -32.79 -10.86 -15.74
C GLU A 851 -31.65 -11.11 -14.73
N GLU A 852 -31.86 -10.75 -13.47
CA GLU A 852 -30.89 -11.02 -12.41
C GLU A 852 -30.82 -12.54 -12.11
N ILE A 853 -29.61 -13.08 -12.18
CA ILE A 853 -29.26 -14.46 -11.82
C ILE A 853 -28.42 -14.39 -10.56
N GLN A 854 -28.67 -15.31 -9.63
CA GLN A 854 -27.98 -15.34 -8.35
C GLN A 854 -27.41 -16.72 -8.08
N ASN A 855 -26.23 -16.72 -7.46
CA ASN A 855 -25.54 -17.85 -6.84
C ASN A 855 -25.04 -18.94 -7.80
N ILE A 856 -25.70 -19.18 -8.94
CA ILE A 856 -25.28 -20.16 -9.94
C ILE A 856 -25.70 -19.73 -11.35
N VAL A 857 -24.76 -19.87 -12.28
CA VAL A 857 -24.92 -19.51 -13.68
C VAL A 857 -24.49 -20.64 -14.60
N LEU A 858 -25.27 -20.84 -15.66
CA LEU A 858 -25.02 -21.76 -16.76
C LEU A 858 -24.67 -20.91 -17.98
N LEU A 859 -23.45 -21.07 -18.47
CA LEU A 859 -22.97 -20.41 -19.67
C LEU A 859 -22.87 -21.43 -20.81
N GLU A 860 -23.68 -21.23 -21.84
CA GLU A 860 -23.63 -22.03 -23.07
C GLU A 860 -23.32 -21.09 -24.25
N GLU A 861 -22.11 -21.23 -24.81
CA GLU A 861 -21.54 -20.25 -25.73
C GLU A 861 -21.56 -18.83 -25.11
N ASP A 862 -22.33 -17.90 -25.67
CA ASP A 862 -22.52 -16.53 -25.15
C ASP A 862 -23.87 -16.37 -24.40
N THR A 863 -24.58 -17.48 -24.15
CA THR A 863 -25.89 -17.46 -23.49
C THR A 863 -25.73 -17.71 -21.99
N VAL A 864 -26.15 -16.73 -21.19
CA VAL A 864 -26.09 -16.73 -19.72
C VAL A 864 -27.48 -17.06 -19.16
N ILE A 865 -27.59 -18.17 -18.43
CA ILE A 865 -28.85 -18.74 -17.92
C ILE A 865 -28.72 -19.03 -16.41
N GLY A 866 -29.75 -18.70 -15.63
CA GLY A 866 -29.85 -19.08 -14.22
C GLY A 866 -30.74 -20.29 -14.00
N LEU A 867 -30.77 -20.84 -12.78
CA LEU A 867 -31.67 -21.97 -12.47
C LEU A 867 -33.16 -21.58 -12.39
N GLY A 868 -33.48 -20.29 -12.32
CA GLY A 868 -34.85 -19.77 -12.24
C GLY A 868 -35.29 -19.42 -10.80
N SER A 869 -36.58 -19.12 -10.63
CA SER A 869 -37.16 -18.78 -9.32
C SER A 869 -37.44 -20.04 -8.50
N GLY A 870 -36.98 -20.06 -7.24
CA GLY A 870 -37.18 -21.20 -6.34
C GLY A 870 -36.05 -21.40 -5.33
N ILE A 871 -34.88 -20.79 -5.56
CA ILE A 871 -33.75 -20.79 -4.64
C ILE A 871 -33.69 -19.43 -3.94
N SER A 872 -33.39 -19.41 -2.64
CA SER A 872 -33.21 -18.18 -1.86
C SER A 872 -31.96 -17.43 -2.32
N ASN A 873 -32.08 -16.11 -2.46
CA ASN A 873 -30.99 -15.20 -2.79
C ASN A 873 -29.83 -15.29 -1.79
N SER A 874 -30.11 -15.63 -0.53
CA SER A 874 -29.12 -15.80 0.54
C SER A 874 -28.34 -17.12 0.49
N SER A 875 -28.57 -17.97 -0.52
CA SER A 875 -27.91 -19.26 -0.63
C SER A 875 -26.46 -19.11 -1.08
N THR A 876 -25.59 -20.02 -0.64
CA THR A 876 -24.19 -20.14 -1.11
C THR A 876 -23.95 -21.55 -1.60
N PHE A 877 -23.51 -21.71 -2.84
CA PHE A 877 -23.10 -23.01 -3.41
C PHE A 877 -21.59 -23.20 -3.31
N VAL A 878 -21.15 -24.40 -2.91
CA VAL A 878 -19.72 -24.73 -2.74
C VAL A 878 -19.31 -26.05 -3.39
N ALA A 879 -20.29 -26.90 -3.76
CA ALA A 879 -20.04 -28.20 -4.36
C ALA A 879 -20.89 -28.42 -5.61
N LEU A 880 -20.27 -28.93 -6.68
CA LEU A 880 -20.94 -29.29 -7.93
C LEU A 880 -20.54 -30.71 -8.34
N ALA A 881 -21.49 -31.43 -8.93
CA ALA A 881 -21.24 -32.70 -9.59
C ALA A 881 -22.24 -32.89 -10.73
N VAL A 882 -21.82 -33.50 -11.83
CA VAL A 882 -22.71 -33.81 -12.97
C VAL A 882 -22.71 -35.30 -13.24
N ARG A 883 -23.91 -35.86 -13.47
CA ARG A 883 -24.09 -37.25 -13.90
C ARG A 883 -25.26 -37.33 -14.89
N GLU A 884 -25.01 -37.90 -16.08
CA GLU A 884 -26.06 -38.14 -17.10
C GLU A 884 -26.92 -36.89 -17.38
N GLY A 885 -26.27 -35.73 -17.54
CA GLY A 885 -26.93 -34.45 -17.79
C GLY A 885 -27.66 -33.82 -16.59
N ILE A 886 -27.59 -34.43 -15.40
CA ILE A 886 -28.14 -33.88 -14.16
C ILE A 886 -27.02 -33.25 -13.34
N LEU A 887 -27.13 -31.94 -13.10
CA LEU A 887 -26.32 -31.19 -12.17
C LEU A 887 -26.84 -31.37 -10.75
N PHE A 888 -25.97 -31.73 -9.83
CA PHE A 888 -26.19 -31.70 -8.39
C PHE A 888 -25.34 -30.56 -7.80
N ALA A 889 -26.00 -29.62 -7.13
CA ALA A 889 -25.34 -28.46 -6.54
C ALA A 889 -25.65 -28.39 -5.03
N GLY A 890 -24.61 -28.27 -4.22
CA GLY A 890 -24.70 -28.30 -2.76
C GLY A 890 -24.03 -27.10 -2.08
N GLY A 891 -24.47 -26.81 -0.85
CA GLY A 891 -23.94 -25.72 -0.02
C GLY A 891 -24.84 -25.39 1.16
N ASP A 892 -24.79 -24.14 1.64
CA ASP A 892 -25.81 -23.58 2.52
C ASP A 892 -26.92 -23.00 1.64
N ILE A 893 -27.87 -23.85 1.26
CA ILE A 893 -28.93 -23.49 0.32
C ILE A 893 -30.30 -23.70 0.95
N SER A 894 -31.22 -22.82 0.60
CA SER A 894 -32.62 -22.91 0.99
C SER A 894 -33.52 -22.45 -0.15
N GLY A 895 -34.74 -22.96 -0.22
CA GLY A 895 -35.68 -22.60 -1.28
C GLY A 895 -36.91 -23.49 -1.35
N THR A 896 -37.77 -23.21 -2.31
CA THR A 896 -38.96 -24.00 -2.63
C THR A 896 -39.09 -24.16 -4.15
N ILE A 897 -39.06 -25.39 -4.64
CA ILE A 897 -39.26 -25.75 -6.06
C ILE A 897 -40.51 -26.62 -6.16
N ASP A 898 -41.49 -26.23 -6.97
CA ASP A 898 -42.75 -26.97 -7.17
C ASP A 898 -43.40 -27.43 -5.84
N GLU A 899 -43.58 -26.49 -4.90
CA GLU A 899 -44.12 -26.72 -3.54
C GLU A 899 -43.26 -27.60 -2.61
N THR A 900 -42.08 -28.04 -3.06
CA THR A 900 -41.13 -28.85 -2.28
C THR A 900 -40.03 -27.97 -1.70
N GLU A 901 -39.88 -27.96 -0.37
CA GLU A 901 -38.77 -27.27 0.32
C GLU A 901 -37.46 -27.99 0.03
N ILE A 902 -36.45 -27.26 -0.45
CA ILE A 902 -35.09 -27.73 -0.66
C ILE A 902 -34.16 -27.19 0.43
N ARG A 903 -33.23 -28.03 0.91
CA ARG A 903 -32.10 -27.63 1.77
C ARG A 903 -30.85 -28.44 1.48
N GLY A 904 -29.72 -27.75 1.49
CA GLY A 904 -28.37 -28.29 1.32
C GLY A 904 -28.02 -28.86 -0.06
N LEU A 905 -28.98 -29.41 -0.81
CA LEU A 905 -28.77 -30.00 -2.14
C LEU A 905 -29.93 -29.66 -3.10
N VAL A 906 -29.59 -29.33 -4.35
CA VAL A 906 -30.54 -29.15 -5.46
C VAL A 906 -30.07 -29.95 -6.67
N SER A 907 -31.03 -30.47 -7.46
CA SER A 907 -30.74 -31.12 -8.75
C SER A 907 -31.38 -30.38 -9.91
N TYR A 908 -30.67 -30.28 -11.04
CA TYR A 908 -31.14 -29.57 -12.23
C TYR A 908 -30.74 -30.31 -13.49
N ASN A 909 -31.66 -30.42 -14.46
CA ASN A 909 -31.35 -31.05 -15.75
C ASN A 909 -30.74 -30.00 -16.70
N LEU A 910 -29.47 -30.20 -17.07
CA LEU A 910 -28.69 -29.28 -17.92
C LEU A 910 -29.16 -29.29 -19.38
N GLU A 911 -29.69 -30.41 -19.86
CA GLU A 911 -30.15 -30.56 -21.25
C GLU A 911 -31.52 -29.90 -21.45
N SER A 912 -32.48 -30.18 -20.56
CA SER A 912 -33.83 -29.61 -20.63
C SER A 912 -33.93 -28.21 -20.00
N LYS A 913 -32.88 -27.77 -19.30
CA LYS A 913 -32.80 -26.48 -18.60
C LYS A 913 -33.99 -26.26 -17.66
N SER A 914 -34.26 -27.27 -16.84
CA SER A 914 -35.39 -27.25 -15.91
C SER A 914 -35.07 -28.06 -14.66
N PHE A 915 -35.71 -27.70 -13.54
CA PHE A 915 -35.70 -28.55 -12.35
C PHE A 915 -36.32 -29.92 -12.66
N ASN A 916 -35.66 -30.99 -12.19
CA ASN A 916 -36.20 -32.34 -12.14
C ASN A 916 -36.77 -32.64 -10.74
N SER A 917 -37.22 -33.88 -10.50
CA SER A 917 -37.61 -34.31 -9.14
C SER A 917 -36.48 -34.08 -8.15
N GLN A 918 -36.69 -33.22 -7.16
CA GLN A 918 -35.66 -32.85 -6.20
C GLN A 918 -35.36 -33.98 -5.21
N PRO A 919 -34.09 -34.18 -4.82
CA PRO A 919 -33.74 -35.05 -3.69
C PRO A 919 -34.42 -34.55 -2.40
N PRO A 920 -34.84 -35.45 -1.50
CA PRO A 920 -35.28 -35.04 -0.17
C PRO A 920 -34.19 -34.25 0.56
N SER A 921 -34.56 -33.11 1.14
CA SER A 921 -33.66 -32.16 1.80
C SER A 921 -32.83 -32.75 2.94
N VAL A 922 -31.59 -32.27 3.10
CA VAL A 922 -30.81 -32.55 4.31
C VAL A 922 -31.29 -31.68 5.48
N SER A 923 -31.12 -32.15 6.71
CA SER A 923 -31.58 -31.48 7.94
C SER A 923 -30.73 -31.89 9.14
N GLY A 924 -30.84 -31.15 10.25
CA GLY A 924 -29.99 -31.32 11.43
C GLY A 924 -28.65 -30.59 11.30
N ALA A 925 -27.85 -30.59 12.37
CA ALA A 925 -26.62 -29.81 12.53
C ALA A 925 -26.70 -28.41 11.87
N ASN A 926 -25.89 -28.15 10.83
CA ASN A 926 -25.91 -26.91 10.04
C ASN A 926 -26.72 -27.02 8.74
N SER A 927 -27.15 -28.22 8.35
CA SER A 927 -27.88 -28.52 7.11
C SER A 927 -27.13 -28.11 5.82
N THR A 928 -25.79 -28.18 5.83
CA THR A 928 -24.93 -27.76 4.72
C THR A 928 -24.26 -28.94 4.02
N VAL A 929 -24.06 -28.84 2.69
CA VAL A 929 -23.31 -29.82 1.88
C VAL A 929 -21.96 -29.23 1.46
N ALA A 930 -20.85 -29.90 1.76
CA ALA A 930 -19.47 -29.50 1.42
C ALA A 930 -18.97 -30.09 0.10
N ALA A 931 -19.34 -31.35 -0.14
CA ALA A 931 -18.69 -32.17 -1.14
C ALA A 931 -19.72 -33.12 -1.76
N ILE A 932 -19.64 -33.26 -3.09
CA ILE A 932 -20.45 -34.20 -3.84
C ILE A 932 -19.49 -34.99 -4.73
N ALA A 933 -19.56 -36.32 -4.67
CA ALA A 933 -18.73 -37.19 -5.49
C ALA A 933 -19.59 -38.24 -6.21
N VAL A 934 -19.49 -38.28 -7.54
CA VAL A 934 -20.17 -39.31 -8.35
C VAL A 934 -19.37 -40.60 -8.30
N ARG A 935 -20.02 -41.73 -7.99
CA ARG A 935 -19.34 -43.04 -8.05
C ARG A 935 -18.98 -43.39 -9.49
N PRO A 936 -17.72 -43.72 -9.80
CA PRO A 936 -17.32 -44.13 -11.14
C PRO A 936 -18.08 -45.38 -11.62
N GLY A 937 -18.58 -45.34 -12.86
CA GLY A 937 -19.34 -46.42 -13.49
C GLY A 937 -20.86 -46.30 -13.36
N ASP A 938 -21.57 -47.38 -13.64
CA ASP A 938 -23.02 -47.36 -13.95
C ASP A 938 -23.94 -47.53 -12.72
N SER A 939 -23.46 -47.33 -11.48
CA SER A 939 -24.25 -47.68 -10.28
C SER A 939 -25.46 -46.76 -10.02
N GLY A 940 -25.44 -45.54 -10.56
CA GLY A 940 -26.43 -44.51 -10.26
C GLY A 940 -26.17 -43.74 -8.95
N ASP A 941 -25.12 -44.05 -8.20
CA ASP A 941 -24.89 -43.45 -6.88
C ASP A 941 -24.08 -42.15 -6.93
N ILE A 942 -24.52 -41.15 -6.17
CA ILE A 942 -23.73 -39.98 -5.77
C ILE A 942 -23.57 -39.97 -4.25
N TYR A 943 -22.41 -39.53 -3.77
CA TYR A 943 -22.09 -39.42 -2.36
C TYR A 943 -22.10 -37.94 -1.99
N VAL A 944 -22.81 -37.60 -0.92
CA VAL A 944 -23.05 -36.22 -0.48
C VAL A 944 -22.56 -36.10 0.94
N GLY A 945 -21.52 -35.30 1.14
CA GLY A 945 -20.86 -35.06 2.42
C GLY A 945 -21.04 -33.62 2.89
N GLY A 946 -21.17 -33.41 4.21
CA GLY A 946 -21.30 -32.08 4.79
C GLY A 946 -21.53 -32.08 6.29
N SER A 947 -22.27 -31.08 6.78
CA SER A 947 -22.67 -30.93 8.17
C SER A 947 -24.20 -30.98 8.29
N PHE A 948 -24.74 -32.19 8.39
CA PHE A 948 -26.16 -32.49 8.56
C PHE A 948 -26.33 -33.82 9.32
N ASP A 949 -27.51 -34.04 9.90
CA ASP A 949 -27.82 -35.29 10.65
C ASP A 949 -28.67 -36.26 9.81
N THR A 950 -29.56 -35.75 8.96
CA THR A 950 -30.54 -36.55 8.22
C THR A 950 -30.66 -36.11 6.77
N ALA A 951 -30.98 -37.04 5.86
CA ALA A 951 -31.42 -36.75 4.49
C ALA A 951 -32.86 -37.24 4.28
N GLY A 952 -33.81 -36.31 4.19
CA GLY A 952 -35.23 -36.61 4.30
C GLY A 952 -35.57 -37.23 5.66
N ALA A 953 -36.08 -38.46 5.66
CA ALA A 953 -36.36 -39.21 6.88
C ALA A 953 -35.24 -40.20 7.28
N LEU A 954 -34.15 -40.26 6.50
CA LEU A 954 -33.04 -41.17 6.75
C LEU A 954 -32.02 -40.53 7.69
N ASP A 955 -31.64 -41.23 8.74
CA ASP A 955 -30.54 -40.86 9.65
C ASP A 955 -29.18 -41.16 8.99
N CYS A 956 -28.44 -40.12 8.63
CA CYS A 956 -27.13 -40.22 7.98
C CYS A 956 -26.27 -38.98 8.32
N PRO A 957 -25.65 -38.96 9.52
CA PRO A 957 -24.86 -37.83 9.99
C PRO A 957 -23.59 -37.66 9.14
N GLY A 958 -23.52 -36.53 8.43
CA GLY A 958 -22.36 -36.07 7.68
C GLY A 958 -22.17 -36.67 6.29
N LEU A 959 -22.63 -37.90 6.02
CA LEU A 959 -22.46 -38.56 4.72
C LEU A 959 -23.65 -39.44 4.34
N CYS A 960 -24.25 -39.18 3.18
CA CYS A 960 -25.31 -40.01 2.59
C CYS A 960 -25.03 -40.32 1.12
N THR A 961 -25.59 -41.41 0.62
CA THR A 961 -25.58 -41.74 -0.82
C THR A 961 -26.97 -41.53 -1.41
N TYR A 962 -27.07 -40.87 -2.55
CA TYR A 962 -28.31 -40.75 -3.31
C TYR A 962 -28.21 -41.55 -4.60
N ASN A 963 -29.13 -42.49 -4.82
CA ASN A 963 -29.19 -43.22 -6.08
C ASN A 963 -30.12 -42.50 -7.04
N VAL A 964 -29.56 -41.97 -8.12
CA VAL A 964 -30.25 -41.14 -9.13
C VAL A 964 -31.34 -41.94 -9.86
N ASN A 965 -31.13 -43.23 -10.06
CA ASN A 965 -32.07 -44.10 -10.78
C ASN A 965 -33.33 -44.43 -9.95
N SER A 966 -33.18 -44.62 -8.64
CA SER A 966 -34.30 -44.95 -7.74
C SER A 966 -34.90 -43.73 -7.04
N GLY A 967 -34.17 -42.61 -7.01
CA GLY A 967 -34.54 -41.38 -6.29
C GLY A 967 -34.50 -41.53 -4.77
N GLN A 968 -33.66 -42.43 -4.24
CA GLN A 968 -33.62 -42.77 -2.80
C GLN A 968 -32.27 -42.48 -2.15
N TRP A 969 -32.34 -41.93 -0.94
CA TRP A 969 -31.21 -41.84 -0.03
C TRP A 969 -30.90 -43.19 0.62
N ASN A 970 -29.61 -43.44 0.85
CA ASN A 970 -29.10 -44.54 1.64
C ASN A 970 -27.89 -44.06 2.48
N ARG A 971 -27.54 -44.80 3.54
CA ARG A 971 -26.42 -44.48 4.42
C ARG A 971 -25.26 -45.45 4.12
N PRO A 972 -24.05 -44.96 3.79
CA PRO A 972 -22.90 -45.83 3.59
C PRO A 972 -22.38 -46.33 4.95
N GLY A 973 -22.92 -47.44 5.44
CA GLY A 973 -22.58 -47.99 6.76
C GLY A 973 -23.02 -47.12 7.95
N SER A 974 -22.83 -47.61 9.19
CA SER A 974 -23.22 -46.88 10.41
C SER A 974 -22.04 -46.46 11.30
N GLU A 975 -20.81 -46.58 10.79
CA GLU A 975 -19.59 -46.38 11.59
C GLU A 975 -18.97 -44.99 11.46
N LEU A 976 -19.38 -44.22 10.45
CA LEU A 976 -18.91 -42.86 10.21
C LEU A 976 -19.96 -41.84 10.64
N GLU A 977 -19.54 -40.86 11.44
CA GLU A 977 -20.31 -39.68 11.85
C GLU A 977 -19.38 -38.45 11.89
N GLY A 978 -19.94 -37.24 11.99
CA GLY A 978 -19.18 -35.99 12.06
C GLY A 978 -19.38 -35.11 10.82
N THR A 979 -18.44 -34.21 10.56
CA THR A 979 -18.51 -33.27 9.43
C THR A 979 -17.57 -33.73 8.32
N VAL A 980 -18.12 -33.94 7.13
CA VAL A 980 -17.33 -34.28 5.93
C VAL A 980 -17.01 -33.01 5.16
N TYR A 981 -15.73 -32.79 4.85
CA TYR A 981 -15.27 -31.65 4.06
C TYR A 981 -14.91 -32.03 2.61
N SER A 982 -14.37 -33.23 2.40
CA SER A 982 -13.86 -33.65 1.09
C SER A 982 -14.12 -35.13 0.79
N LEU A 983 -14.31 -35.44 -0.49
CA LEU A 983 -14.61 -36.78 -1.01
C LEU A 983 -13.77 -37.03 -2.26
N LEU A 984 -13.02 -38.14 -2.30
CA LEU A 984 -12.21 -38.53 -3.46
C LEU A 984 -12.31 -40.02 -3.74
N TRP A 985 -12.69 -40.40 -4.96
CA TRP A 985 -12.66 -41.81 -5.40
C TRP A 985 -11.26 -42.18 -5.87
N LEU A 986 -10.61 -43.16 -5.21
CA LEU A 986 -9.33 -43.71 -5.67
C LEU A 986 -9.54 -44.73 -6.80
N SER A 987 -10.64 -45.47 -6.73
CA SER A 987 -11.06 -46.44 -7.74
C SER A 987 -12.58 -46.50 -7.81
N LYS A 988 -13.15 -47.29 -8.73
CA LYS A 988 -14.61 -47.51 -8.82
C LYS A 988 -15.29 -48.02 -7.54
N ASN A 989 -14.50 -48.52 -6.58
CA ASN A 989 -15.01 -49.14 -5.36
C ASN A 989 -14.44 -48.54 -4.08
N GLN A 990 -13.41 -47.68 -4.15
CA GLN A 990 -12.77 -47.14 -2.95
C GLN A 990 -12.92 -45.62 -2.92
N LEU A 991 -13.64 -45.13 -1.92
CA LEU A 991 -13.84 -43.71 -1.64
C LEU A 991 -13.04 -43.32 -0.39
N VAL A 992 -12.30 -42.23 -0.47
CA VAL A 992 -11.65 -41.58 0.67
C VAL A 992 -12.47 -40.39 1.11
N VAL A 993 -12.64 -40.25 2.42
CA VAL A 993 -13.41 -39.18 3.06
C VAL A 993 -12.51 -38.44 4.02
N GLY A 994 -12.38 -37.13 3.82
CA GLY A 994 -11.67 -36.21 4.70
C GLY A 994 -12.65 -35.34 5.48
N GLY A 995 -12.39 -35.17 6.77
CA GLY A 995 -13.31 -34.44 7.63
C GLY A 995 -12.87 -34.35 9.08
N GLU A 996 -13.74 -33.74 9.89
CA GLU A 996 -13.78 -33.99 11.32
C GLU A 996 -14.66 -35.20 11.57
N LEU A 997 -14.09 -36.40 11.39
CA LEU A 997 -14.84 -37.65 11.44
C LEU A 997 -14.66 -38.35 12.80
N GLY A 998 -15.74 -38.90 13.31
CA GLY A 998 -15.77 -39.78 14.48
C GLY A 998 -16.24 -41.20 14.11
N GLY A 999 -15.88 -42.16 14.96
CA GLY A 999 -16.52 -43.48 15.01
C GLY A 999 -17.31 -43.66 16.31
N ASN A 1000 -17.94 -44.82 16.52
CA ASN A 1000 -18.56 -45.20 17.80
C ASN A 1000 -17.51 -45.22 18.95
N GLY A 1001 -17.18 -44.04 19.52
CA GLY A 1001 -16.09 -43.82 20.48
C GLY A 1001 -15.54 -42.37 20.45
N SER A 1002 -14.43 -42.10 21.15
CA SER A 1002 -13.75 -40.79 21.20
C SER A 1002 -12.58 -40.66 20.21
N ASP A 1003 -12.39 -41.61 19.30
CA ASP A 1003 -11.26 -41.64 18.38
C ASP A 1003 -11.60 -40.82 17.13
N GLN A 1004 -10.94 -39.67 16.98
CA GLN A 1004 -11.02 -38.85 15.77
C GLN A 1004 -10.27 -39.51 14.61
N ARG A 1005 -10.88 -39.51 13.42
CA ARG A 1005 -10.29 -40.07 12.19
C ARG A 1005 -10.28 -38.98 11.13
N PRO A 1006 -9.17 -38.26 10.91
CA PRO A 1006 -9.15 -37.17 9.94
C PRO A 1006 -9.34 -37.65 8.48
N LEU A 1007 -9.07 -38.93 8.22
CA LEU A 1007 -9.21 -39.56 6.91
C LEU A 1007 -9.73 -41.01 7.05
N ALA A 1008 -10.77 -41.36 6.29
CA ALA A 1008 -11.38 -42.69 6.28
C ALA A 1008 -11.54 -43.25 4.86
N SER A 1009 -11.58 -44.58 4.73
CA SER A 1009 -11.79 -45.28 3.46
C SER A 1009 -13.04 -46.15 3.48
N TRP A 1010 -13.87 -46.00 2.45
CA TRP A 1010 -15.07 -46.78 2.20
C TRP A 1010 -14.87 -47.71 1.00
N ASP A 1011 -15.11 -49.00 1.20
CA ASP A 1011 -15.18 -50.00 0.11
C ASP A 1011 -16.65 -50.27 -0.23
N ALA A 1012 -17.05 -49.83 -1.43
CA ALA A 1012 -18.43 -49.93 -1.92
C ALA A 1012 -18.81 -51.33 -2.45
N ASN A 1013 -17.89 -52.31 -2.49
CA ASN A 1013 -18.22 -53.71 -2.73
C ASN A 1013 -18.53 -54.47 -1.44
N SER A 1014 -17.68 -54.29 -0.42
CA SER A 1014 -17.88 -54.92 0.88
C SER A 1014 -18.80 -54.13 1.81
N GLU A 1015 -19.15 -52.90 1.41
CA GLU A 1015 -19.96 -51.96 2.18
C GLU A 1015 -19.40 -51.74 3.59
N SER A 1016 -18.08 -51.53 3.68
CA SER A 1016 -17.37 -51.45 4.95
C SER A 1016 -16.40 -50.27 5.02
N TRP A 1017 -16.28 -49.69 6.22
CA TRP A 1017 -15.30 -48.65 6.54
C TRP A 1017 -13.97 -49.24 7.02
N SER A 1018 -12.90 -48.52 6.74
CA SER A 1018 -11.56 -48.76 7.27
C SER A 1018 -10.86 -47.42 7.52
N SER A 1019 -9.86 -47.39 8.41
CA SER A 1019 -8.98 -46.23 8.52
C SER A 1019 -8.11 -46.16 7.27
N PHE A 1020 -7.87 -44.94 6.75
CA PHE A 1020 -6.85 -44.78 5.72
C PHE A 1020 -5.46 -45.09 6.34
N PRO A 1021 -4.54 -45.76 5.62
CA PRO A 1021 -3.21 -46.08 6.15
C PRO A 1021 -2.48 -44.86 6.72
N GLY A 1022 -1.99 -44.96 7.96
CA GLY A 1022 -1.24 -43.88 8.62
C GLY A 1022 -2.06 -42.63 8.97
N SER A 1023 -3.39 -42.69 8.94
CA SER A 1023 -4.28 -41.57 9.29
C SER A 1023 -4.00 -40.94 10.67
N GLU A 1024 -3.42 -41.70 11.59
CA GLU A 1024 -3.01 -41.29 12.93
C GLU A 1024 -1.83 -40.30 12.95
N ASP A 1025 -1.07 -40.22 11.86
CA ASP A 1025 0.05 -39.28 11.70
C ASP A 1025 -0.43 -37.89 11.24
N ILE A 1026 -1.70 -37.77 10.80
CA ILE A 1026 -2.30 -36.51 10.37
C ILE A 1026 -2.72 -35.70 11.61
N PRO A 1027 -2.24 -34.45 11.77
CA PRO A 1027 -2.33 -33.73 13.04
C PRO A 1027 -3.68 -33.03 13.29
N GLY A 1028 -4.64 -33.10 12.36
CA GLY A 1028 -5.97 -32.50 12.47
C GLY A 1028 -6.90 -32.88 11.31
N PRO A 1029 -8.13 -32.34 11.28
CA PRO A 1029 -9.12 -32.62 10.23
C PRO A 1029 -8.60 -32.31 8.83
N VAL A 1030 -8.90 -33.19 7.87
CA VAL A 1030 -8.55 -32.98 6.46
C VAL A 1030 -9.67 -32.20 5.76
N THR A 1031 -9.35 -31.00 5.29
CA THR A 1031 -10.31 -30.12 4.59
C THR A 1031 -10.21 -30.23 3.08
N VAL A 1032 -9.01 -30.49 2.54
CA VAL A 1032 -8.75 -30.61 1.09
C VAL A 1032 -7.99 -31.90 0.81
N ILE A 1033 -8.41 -32.64 -0.23
CA ILE A 1033 -7.74 -33.84 -0.73
C ILE A 1033 -7.55 -33.68 -2.24
N SER A 1034 -6.39 -34.06 -2.76
CA SER A 1034 -6.11 -34.12 -4.20
C SER A 1034 -5.32 -35.38 -4.57
N PRO A 1035 -5.54 -35.98 -5.75
CA PRO A 1035 -4.67 -37.04 -6.25
C PRO A 1035 -3.21 -36.61 -6.32
N GLY A 1036 -2.30 -37.49 -5.90
CA GLY A 1036 -0.85 -37.30 -6.00
C GLY A 1036 -0.21 -38.06 -7.17
N SER A 1037 -0.95 -38.97 -7.80
CA SER A 1037 -0.50 -39.78 -8.94
C SER A 1037 -1.69 -40.14 -9.84
N SER A 1038 -1.43 -40.47 -11.11
CA SER A 1038 -2.46 -40.79 -12.11
C SER A 1038 -3.29 -42.04 -11.78
N ASP A 1039 -2.75 -42.96 -10.98
CA ASP A 1039 -3.42 -44.16 -10.49
C ASP A 1039 -4.13 -43.96 -9.14
N ASN A 1040 -4.05 -42.76 -8.56
CA ASN A 1040 -4.57 -42.38 -7.24
C ASN A 1040 -3.98 -43.19 -6.06
N ASP A 1041 -2.84 -43.85 -6.23
CA ASP A 1041 -2.15 -44.56 -5.13
C ASP A 1041 -1.42 -43.57 -4.19
N GLN A 1042 -1.10 -42.36 -4.67
CA GLN A 1042 -0.55 -41.26 -3.90
C GLN A 1042 -1.60 -40.17 -3.70
N LEU A 1043 -1.54 -39.46 -2.56
CA LEU A 1043 -2.51 -38.42 -2.21
C LEU A 1043 -1.84 -37.19 -1.58
N TRP A 1044 -2.44 -36.03 -1.83
CA TRP A 1044 -2.15 -34.79 -1.13
C TRP A 1044 -3.31 -34.42 -0.22
N VAL A 1045 -3.00 -34.00 1.01
CA VAL A 1045 -3.99 -33.52 1.97
C VAL A 1045 -3.53 -32.23 2.63
N SER A 1046 -4.51 -31.41 3.00
CA SER A 1046 -4.28 -30.21 3.80
C SER A 1046 -5.37 -30.03 4.86
N GLY A 1047 -5.03 -29.32 5.92
CA GLY A 1047 -5.93 -28.97 7.01
C GLY A 1047 -5.24 -28.14 8.08
N THR A 1048 -5.91 -27.98 9.21
CA THR A 1048 -5.41 -27.23 10.37
C THR A 1048 -5.11 -28.18 11.52
N SER A 1049 -3.94 -28.04 12.14
CA SER A 1049 -3.57 -28.87 13.29
C SER A 1049 -4.40 -28.51 14.52
N LEU A 1050 -4.90 -29.54 15.21
CA LEU A 1050 -5.61 -29.35 16.49
C LEU A 1050 -4.68 -29.01 17.67
N LYS A 1051 -3.36 -29.01 17.47
CA LYS A 1051 -2.38 -28.80 18.54
C LYS A 1051 -1.96 -27.34 18.69
N ASP A 1052 -1.80 -26.64 17.59
CA ASP A 1052 -1.19 -25.30 17.52
C ASP A 1052 -1.82 -24.40 16.44
N ASP A 1053 -2.95 -24.82 15.84
CA ASP A 1053 -3.65 -24.11 14.77
C ASP A 1053 -2.80 -23.85 13.51
N SER A 1054 -1.67 -24.55 13.34
CA SER A 1054 -0.84 -24.45 12.14
C SER A 1054 -1.46 -25.16 10.94
N VAL A 1055 -1.23 -24.63 9.74
CA VAL A 1055 -1.64 -25.27 8.48
C VAL A 1055 -0.66 -26.38 8.13
N PHE A 1056 -1.18 -27.59 7.87
CA PHE A 1056 -0.37 -28.70 7.38
C PHE A 1056 -0.68 -29.00 5.91
N VAL A 1057 0.36 -29.31 5.15
CA VAL A 1057 0.27 -29.92 3.82
C VAL A 1057 1.07 -31.22 3.87
N MET A 1058 0.46 -32.34 3.49
CA MET A 1058 1.07 -33.66 3.59
C MET A 1058 0.84 -34.48 2.33
N LYS A 1059 1.84 -35.31 1.98
CA LYS A 1059 1.76 -36.29 0.90
C LYS A 1059 1.76 -37.71 1.45
N TYR A 1060 0.86 -38.55 0.95
CA TYR A 1060 0.95 -39.99 1.07
C TYR A 1060 1.65 -40.56 -0.17
N ASP A 1061 2.76 -41.26 0.02
CA ASP A 1061 3.58 -41.82 -1.09
C ASP A 1061 3.16 -43.23 -1.53
N GLY A 1062 2.07 -43.76 -0.98
CA GLY A 1062 1.65 -45.17 -1.16
C GLY A 1062 1.97 -46.05 0.04
N GLU A 1063 2.90 -45.63 0.91
CA GLU A 1063 3.31 -46.37 2.12
C GLU A 1063 3.17 -45.55 3.41
N LYS A 1064 3.55 -44.26 3.40
CA LYS A 1064 3.59 -43.39 4.58
C LYS A 1064 3.28 -41.93 4.25
N TRP A 1065 2.95 -41.17 5.29
CA TRP A 1065 2.75 -39.73 5.21
C TRP A 1065 4.07 -38.96 5.35
N HIS A 1066 4.24 -37.94 4.51
CA HIS A 1066 5.32 -36.98 4.56
C HIS A 1066 4.77 -35.59 4.79
N THR A 1067 5.30 -34.88 5.78
CA THR A 1067 5.00 -33.46 5.99
C THR A 1067 5.85 -32.62 5.05
N VAL A 1068 5.21 -31.69 4.33
CA VAL A 1068 5.89 -30.73 3.46
C VAL A 1068 6.68 -29.71 4.27
N LYS A 1069 7.84 -29.29 3.74
CA LYS A 1069 8.61 -28.17 4.27
C LYS A 1069 8.97 -27.20 3.13
N PRO A 1070 9.07 -25.89 3.40
CA PRO A 1070 8.82 -25.21 4.69
C PRO A 1070 7.34 -25.28 5.13
N SER A 1071 7.05 -25.04 6.40
CA SER A 1071 5.64 -24.95 6.87
C SER A 1071 5.05 -23.58 6.54
N LEU A 1072 3.76 -23.54 6.21
CA LEU A 1072 3.03 -22.30 5.99
C LEU A 1072 2.59 -21.69 7.33
N SER A 1073 2.37 -20.37 7.36
CA SER A 1073 1.96 -19.67 8.58
C SER A 1073 0.53 -20.04 8.99
N SER A 1074 0.15 -19.80 10.25
CA SER A 1074 -1.23 -19.99 10.73
C SER A 1074 -2.23 -19.01 10.09
N GLY A 1075 -1.75 -17.96 9.40
CA GLY A 1075 -2.58 -17.04 8.63
C GLY A 1075 -2.99 -17.60 7.26
N THR A 1076 -2.38 -18.70 6.81
CA THR A 1076 -2.71 -19.34 5.54
C THR A 1076 -4.09 -19.99 5.58
N ILE A 1077 -4.85 -19.84 4.49
CA ILE A 1077 -6.10 -20.55 4.25
C ILE A 1077 -5.99 -21.26 2.90
N ILE A 1078 -5.93 -22.59 2.90
CA ILE A 1078 -5.94 -23.40 1.68
C ILE A 1078 -7.37 -23.80 1.35
N ARG A 1079 -7.83 -23.44 0.15
CA ARG A 1079 -9.15 -23.79 -0.40
C ARG A 1079 -9.07 -24.90 -1.45
N GLY A 1080 -7.95 -25.05 -2.13
CA GLY A 1080 -7.76 -26.07 -3.17
C GLY A 1080 -6.31 -26.54 -3.27
N LEU A 1081 -6.16 -27.81 -3.70
CA LEU A 1081 -4.89 -28.45 -4.02
C LEU A 1081 -5.03 -29.12 -5.38
N GLN A 1082 -4.09 -28.87 -6.29
CA GLN A 1082 -4.08 -29.47 -7.61
C GLN A 1082 -2.65 -29.76 -8.06
N VAL A 1083 -2.34 -31.02 -8.37
CA VAL A 1083 -1.06 -31.36 -9.02
C VAL A 1083 -1.14 -30.99 -10.49
N PHE A 1084 -0.08 -30.43 -11.05
CA PHE A 1084 0.09 -30.17 -12.47
C PHE A 1084 1.37 -30.85 -12.97
N SER A 1085 1.32 -31.41 -14.17
CA SER A 1085 2.54 -31.75 -14.90
C SER A 1085 3.24 -30.48 -15.38
N VAL A 1086 4.56 -30.52 -15.50
CA VAL A 1086 5.36 -29.44 -16.10
C VAL A 1086 5.99 -29.88 -17.42
N THR A 1087 6.14 -28.92 -18.33
CA THR A 1087 6.78 -29.10 -19.64
C THR A 1087 8.30 -29.16 -19.56
N GLU A 1088 8.89 -28.64 -18.48
CA GLU A 1088 10.31 -28.73 -18.17
C GLU A 1088 10.52 -29.20 -16.72
N ASN A 1089 11.38 -30.20 -16.52
CA ASN A 1089 11.63 -30.75 -15.19
C ASN A 1089 12.37 -29.74 -14.28
N HIS A 1090 11.96 -29.68 -13.02
CA HIS A 1090 12.70 -28.98 -11.96
C HIS A 1090 13.69 -29.94 -11.24
N GLU A 1091 14.34 -29.48 -10.18
CA GLU A 1091 15.25 -30.33 -9.38
C GLU A 1091 14.48 -31.46 -8.67
N ASP A 1092 15.14 -32.61 -8.50
CA ASP A 1092 14.53 -33.77 -7.82
C ASP A 1092 14.23 -33.46 -6.35
N SER A 1093 13.09 -33.93 -5.85
CA SER A 1093 12.70 -33.82 -4.43
C SER A 1093 12.16 -35.15 -3.89
N ASP A 1094 12.25 -35.35 -2.57
CA ASP A 1094 11.73 -36.57 -1.93
C ASP A 1094 10.19 -36.61 -1.90
N THR A 1095 9.52 -35.46 -2.02
CA THR A 1095 8.06 -35.33 -1.87
C THR A 1095 7.33 -35.16 -3.19
N LEU A 1096 7.98 -34.80 -4.29
CA LEU A 1096 7.33 -34.46 -5.54
C LEU A 1096 8.22 -34.84 -6.72
N ASP A 1097 7.65 -35.52 -7.71
CA ASP A 1097 8.37 -35.93 -8.92
C ASP A 1097 8.84 -34.67 -9.68
N ASN A 1098 10.00 -34.75 -10.32
CA ASN A 1098 10.62 -33.59 -10.97
C ASN A 1098 9.86 -33.02 -12.17
N ASN A 1099 8.84 -33.74 -12.64
CA ASN A 1099 7.94 -33.34 -13.72
C ASN A 1099 6.55 -32.92 -13.20
N GLN A 1100 6.40 -32.68 -11.89
CA GLN A 1100 5.13 -32.32 -11.27
C GLN A 1100 5.30 -31.15 -10.31
N VAL A 1101 4.32 -30.26 -10.28
CA VAL A 1101 4.23 -29.23 -9.24
C VAL A 1101 2.88 -29.31 -8.53
N LEU A 1102 2.83 -28.93 -7.25
CA LEU A 1102 1.58 -28.84 -6.49
C LEU A 1102 1.13 -27.39 -6.43
N MET A 1103 -0.04 -27.08 -6.96
CA MET A 1103 -0.67 -25.77 -6.84
C MET A 1103 -1.60 -25.71 -5.62
N LEU A 1104 -1.48 -24.63 -4.86
CA LEU A 1104 -2.31 -24.30 -3.71
C LEU A 1104 -3.10 -23.04 -4.05
N THR A 1105 -4.42 -23.05 -3.80
CA THR A 1105 -5.27 -21.86 -3.96
C THR A 1105 -5.89 -21.46 -2.62
N GLY A 1106 -6.06 -20.16 -2.41
CA GLY A 1106 -6.73 -19.61 -1.23
C GLY A 1106 -6.16 -18.25 -0.84
N SER A 1107 -5.67 -18.15 0.39
CA SER A 1107 -4.87 -17.04 0.89
C SER A 1107 -3.60 -17.66 1.48
N ILE A 1108 -2.53 -17.69 0.70
CA ILE A 1108 -1.31 -18.45 1.01
C ILE A 1108 -0.24 -17.48 1.49
N ASP A 1109 0.10 -17.51 2.77
CA ASP A 1109 1.18 -16.71 3.34
C ASP A 1109 2.52 -17.41 3.10
N ILE A 1110 3.22 -16.97 2.06
CA ILE A 1110 4.49 -17.52 1.60
C ILE A 1110 5.62 -16.82 2.37
N PRO A 1111 6.53 -17.58 3.02
CA PRO A 1111 7.71 -17.01 3.69
C PRO A 1111 8.51 -16.10 2.75
N ASP A 1112 8.95 -14.95 3.27
CA ASP A 1112 9.75 -13.93 2.56
C ASP A 1112 9.07 -13.23 1.36
N PHE A 1113 7.82 -13.57 1.05
CA PHE A 1113 7.01 -12.92 0.00
C PHE A 1113 5.79 -12.20 0.57
N GLY A 1114 5.03 -12.87 1.45
CA GLY A 1114 3.72 -12.44 1.95
C GLY A 1114 2.58 -13.26 1.36
N VAL A 1115 1.38 -12.69 1.34
CA VAL A 1115 0.17 -13.39 0.87
C VAL A 1115 0.12 -13.48 -0.65
N ALA A 1116 -0.24 -14.66 -1.17
CA ALA A 1116 -0.59 -14.91 -2.56
C ALA A 1116 -1.89 -15.71 -2.66
N SER A 1117 -2.73 -15.38 -3.64
CA SER A 1117 -3.99 -16.09 -3.88
C SER A 1117 -3.80 -17.49 -4.49
N ALA A 1118 -2.70 -17.71 -5.22
CA ALA A 1118 -2.24 -19.04 -5.59
C ALA A 1118 -0.71 -19.17 -5.50
N ALA A 1119 -0.25 -20.34 -5.09
CA ALA A 1119 1.17 -20.68 -4.96
C ALA A 1119 1.48 -22.04 -5.58
N ILE A 1120 2.67 -22.19 -6.13
CA ILE A 1120 3.21 -23.45 -6.66
C ILE A 1120 4.29 -23.95 -5.71
N PHE A 1121 4.20 -25.22 -5.37
CA PHE A 1121 5.21 -25.95 -4.62
C PHE A 1121 5.93 -26.94 -5.54
N ASN A 1122 7.25 -26.79 -5.66
CA ASN A 1122 8.11 -27.61 -6.53
C ASN A 1122 8.82 -28.77 -5.79
N GLY A 1123 8.40 -29.06 -4.55
CA GLY A 1123 9.07 -30.06 -3.71
C GLY A 1123 10.04 -29.49 -2.67
N THR A 1124 10.49 -28.23 -2.82
CA THR A 1124 11.43 -27.60 -1.89
C THR A 1124 11.01 -26.20 -1.41
N ALA A 1125 10.32 -25.44 -2.25
CA ALA A 1125 9.90 -24.08 -1.95
C ALA A 1125 8.51 -23.79 -2.52
N TYR A 1126 7.82 -22.83 -1.89
CA TYR A 1126 6.60 -22.23 -2.42
C TYR A 1126 6.97 -20.99 -3.22
N GLN A 1127 6.37 -20.85 -4.40
CA GLN A 1127 6.51 -19.69 -5.26
C GLN A 1127 5.11 -19.13 -5.56
N PRO A 1128 4.88 -17.81 -5.46
CA PRO A 1128 3.61 -17.21 -5.87
C PRO A 1128 3.35 -17.47 -7.36
N TYR A 1129 2.08 -17.67 -7.71
CA TYR A 1129 1.66 -17.95 -9.08
C TYR A 1129 0.61 -16.97 -9.58
N ALA A 1130 -0.42 -16.69 -8.77
CA ALA A 1130 -1.46 -15.72 -9.10
C ALA A 1130 -1.74 -14.83 -7.89
N LEU A 1131 -1.92 -13.55 -8.18
CA LEU A 1131 -2.22 -12.50 -7.22
C LEU A 1131 -3.56 -11.86 -7.59
N THR A 1132 -4.37 -11.49 -6.61
CA THR A 1132 -5.67 -10.87 -6.85
C THR A 1132 -5.84 -9.54 -6.13
N ILE A 1133 -6.74 -8.70 -6.64
CA ILE A 1133 -7.17 -7.50 -5.93
C ILE A 1133 -8.66 -7.57 -5.65
N LYS A 1134 -9.10 -6.93 -4.58
CA LYS A 1134 -10.52 -6.75 -4.24
C LYS A 1134 -10.72 -5.32 -3.74
N ALA A 1135 -11.86 -4.71 -4.04
CA ALA A 1135 -12.23 -3.40 -3.50
C ALA A 1135 -12.37 -3.48 -1.97
N GLY A 1136 -11.79 -2.50 -1.26
CA GLY A 1136 -11.70 -2.47 0.22
C GLY A 1136 -10.29 -2.76 0.75
N ASP A 1137 -10.20 -3.07 2.04
CA ASP A 1137 -8.93 -3.10 2.80
C ASP A 1137 -8.14 -4.42 2.71
N GLY A 1138 -8.46 -5.31 1.75
CA GLY A 1138 -7.87 -6.66 1.71
C GLY A 1138 -7.61 -7.21 0.30
N PRO A 1139 -6.65 -8.14 0.15
CA PRO A 1139 -6.46 -8.90 -1.09
C PRO A 1139 -7.68 -9.80 -1.37
N GLY A 1140 -7.86 -10.17 -2.63
CA GLY A 1140 -8.87 -11.17 -3.00
C GLY A 1140 -8.43 -12.59 -2.59
N THR A 1141 -9.23 -13.60 -2.97
CA THR A 1141 -8.84 -15.00 -2.80
C THR A 1141 -9.25 -15.86 -3.99
N ILE A 1142 -8.42 -16.84 -4.37
CA ILE A 1142 -8.80 -17.87 -5.34
C ILE A 1142 -9.38 -19.07 -4.59
N ALA A 1143 -10.62 -19.44 -4.90
CA ALA A 1143 -11.29 -20.57 -4.28
C ALA A 1143 -10.89 -21.90 -4.91
N SER A 1144 -10.98 -22.00 -6.24
CA SER A 1144 -10.67 -23.23 -6.96
C SER A 1144 -10.20 -22.99 -8.39
N ILE A 1145 -9.51 -24.00 -8.92
CA ILE A 1145 -9.16 -24.11 -10.34
C ILE A 1145 -9.76 -25.42 -10.82
N PHE A 1146 -10.45 -25.37 -11.96
CA PHE A 1146 -11.09 -26.55 -12.55
C PHE A 1146 -10.80 -26.61 -14.04
N SER A 1147 -10.68 -27.82 -14.57
CA SER A 1147 -10.41 -28.08 -15.98
C SER A 1147 -11.57 -28.83 -16.62
N GLN A 1148 -11.62 -28.80 -17.95
CA GLN A 1148 -12.58 -29.58 -18.72
C GLN A 1148 -12.28 -31.09 -18.64
N ARG A 1149 -11.02 -31.46 -18.43
CA ARG A 1149 -10.58 -32.84 -18.31
C ARG A 1149 -9.72 -33.02 -17.06
N ASP A 1150 -10.00 -34.07 -16.30
CA ASP A 1150 -9.24 -34.47 -15.11
C ASP A 1150 -7.95 -35.23 -15.49
N SER A 1151 -7.11 -34.65 -16.35
CA SER A 1151 -5.90 -35.28 -16.91
C SER A 1151 -4.64 -34.46 -16.61
N PHE A 1152 -4.41 -34.18 -15.33
CA PHE A 1152 -3.30 -33.36 -14.85
C PHE A 1152 -1.93 -34.06 -14.83
N PHE A 1153 -1.91 -35.38 -15.04
CA PHE A 1153 -0.69 -36.20 -15.09
C PHE A 1153 -0.35 -36.56 -16.54
N THR A 1154 0.90 -36.35 -16.94
CA THR A 1154 1.41 -36.80 -18.24
C THR A 1154 1.68 -38.31 -18.20
N GLU A 1155 0.96 -39.08 -19.03
CA GLU A 1155 1.20 -40.52 -19.14
C GLU A 1155 2.54 -40.78 -19.85
N GLU A 1156 3.61 -41.09 -19.08
CA GLU A 1156 4.77 -41.77 -19.66
C GLU A 1156 4.37 -43.19 -20.05
N LYS A 1157 3.99 -43.40 -21.32
CA LYS A 1157 3.80 -44.74 -21.88
C LYS A 1157 5.14 -45.46 -22.00
N HIS A 1158 5.62 -46.01 -20.89
CA HIS A 1158 6.67 -47.01 -20.94
C HIS A 1158 6.12 -48.30 -21.55
N MET A 1159 6.59 -48.66 -22.74
CA MET A 1159 6.38 -50.00 -23.27
C MET A 1159 7.04 -51.00 -22.31
N ALA A 1160 6.26 -51.95 -21.77
CA ALA A 1160 6.77 -52.94 -20.83
C ALA A 1160 8.06 -53.58 -21.38
N LEU A 1161 9.10 -53.70 -20.54
CA LEU A 1161 10.44 -54.14 -20.92
C LEU A 1161 10.44 -55.41 -21.79
N GLY A 1162 9.49 -56.32 -21.55
CA GLY A 1162 9.30 -57.53 -22.36
C GLY A 1162 8.97 -57.29 -23.83
N PHE A 1163 8.17 -56.26 -24.16
CA PHE A 1163 7.86 -55.89 -25.54
C PHE A 1163 9.07 -55.26 -26.25
N VAL A 1164 9.86 -54.44 -25.54
CA VAL A 1164 11.11 -53.87 -26.09
C VAL A 1164 12.10 -54.98 -26.44
N VAL A 1165 12.23 -55.98 -25.58
CA VAL A 1165 13.08 -57.17 -25.83
C VAL A 1165 12.54 -58.00 -27.01
N LEU A 1166 11.22 -58.18 -27.13
CA LEU A 1166 10.58 -58.91 -28.23
C LEU A 1166 10.75 -58.22 -29.59
N ILE A 1167 10.59 -56.89 -29.63
CA ILE A 1167 10.80 -56.11 -30.86
C ILE A 1167 12.28 -56.14 -31.27
N GLY A 1168 13.20 -55.98 -30.30
CA GLY A 1168 14.64 -56.11 -30.53
C GLY A 1168 15.03 -57.49 -31.09
N LEU A 1169 14.46 -58.58 -30.54
CA LEU A 1169 14.65 -59.93 -31.05
C LEU A 1169 14.08 -60.08 -32.48
N GLY A 1170 12.90 -59.53 -32.75
CA GLY A 1170 12.26 -59.56 -34.07
C GLY A 1170 13.08 -58.85 -35.15
N ILE A 1171 13.63 -57.67 -34.83
CA ILE A 1171 14.51 -56.91 -35.73
C ILE A 1171 15.82 -57.68 -35.98
N ALA A 1172 16.42 -58.28 -34.94
CA ALA A 1172 17.65 -59.07 -35.08
C ALA A 1172 17.45 -60.30 -35.98
N LEU A 1173 16.34 -61.03 -35.81
CA LEU A 1173 15.99 -62.17 -36.67
C LEU A 1173 15.70 -61.73 -38.11
N GLY A 1174 15.01 -60.61 -38.30
CA GLY A 1174 14.75 -60.01 -39.61
C GLY A 1174 16.04 -59.64 -40.35
N LEU A 1175 16.99 -58.99 -39.66
CA LEU A 1175 18.29 -58.62 -40.22
C LEU A 1175 19.14 -59.86 -40.55
N MET A 1176 19.13 -60.89 -39.70
CA MET A 1176 19.80 -62.16 -39.99
C MET A 1176 19.23 -62.84 -41.25
N LEU A 1177 17.90 -62.88 -41.40
CA LEU A 1177 17.26 -63.43 -42.59
C LEU A 1177 17.63 -62.63 -43.86
N LEU A 1178 17.68 -61.30 -43.76
CA LEU A 1178 18.07 -60.41 -44.85
C LEU A 1178 19.52 -60.62 -45.26
N LEU A 1179 20.44 -60.76 -44.31
CA LEU A 1179 21.84 -61.08 -44.57
C LEU A 1179 22.00 -62.45 -45.23
N VAL A 1180 21.25 -63.46 -44.78
CA VAL A 1180 21.24 -64.79 -45.40
C VAL A 1180 20.67 -64.73 -46.83
N LEU A 1181 19.58 -64.01 -47.06
CA LEU A 1181 19.01 -63.81 -48.39
C LEU A 1181 19.98 -63.07 -49.32
N CYS A 1182 20.59 -61.99 -48.86
CA CYS A 1182 21.65 -61.29 -49.60
C CYS A 1182 22.82 -62.22 -49.90
N GLY A 1183 23.25 -63.06 -48.95
CA GLY A 1183 24.27 -64.08 -49.14
C GLY A 1183 23.91 -65.11 -50.19
N ILE A 1184 22.67 -65.62 -50.20
CA ILE A 1184 22.16 -66.56 -51.20
C ILE A 1184 22.06 -65.89 -52.57
N ILE A 1185 21.60 -64.65 -52.65
CA ILE A 1185 21.53 -63.87 -53.89
C ILE A 1185 22.93 -63.63 -54.44
N LEU A 1186 23.89 -63.24 -53.59
CA LEU A 1186 25.29 -63.08 -53.96
C LEU A 1186 25.92 -64.40 -54.44
N ASP A 1187 25.69 -65.51 -53.74
CA ASP A 1187 26.17 -66.84 -54.16
C ASP A 1187 25.56 -67.26 -55.49
N ARG A 1188 24.28 -66.95 -55.74
CA ARG A 1188 23.60 -67.26 -57.00
C ARG A 1188 24.09 -66.38 -58.15
N ILE A 1189 24.41 -65.10 -57.90
CA ILE A 1189 25.04 -64.20 -58.86
C ILE A 1189 26.48 -64.66 -59.16
N ARG A 1190 27.22 -65.09 -58.13
CA ARG A 1190 28.59 -65.60 -58.25
C ARG A 1190 28.64 -66.90 -59.05
N LYS A 1191 27.79 -67.88 -58.73
CA LYS A 1191 27.64 -69.14 -59.50
C LYS A 1191 27.18 -68.92 -60.94
N LYS A 1192 26.42 -67.86 -61.23
CA LYS A 1192 26.03 -67.49 -62.60
C LYS A 1192 27.18 -66.83 -63.39
N ARG A 1193 28.15 -66.21 -62.71
CA ARG A 1193 29.34 -65.59 -63.33
C ARG A 1193 30.54 -66.54 -63.47
N GLU A 1194 30.74 -67.47 -62.55
CA GLU A 1194 31.97 -68.26 -62.46
C GLU A 1194 31.92 -69.63 -63.18
N GLY A 1195 30.75 -70.09 -63.64
CA GLY A 1195 30.64 -71.32 -64.45
C GLY A 1195 31.01 -72.60 -63.67
N TYR A 1196 30.45 -73.73 -64.09
CA TYR A 1196 30.58 -75.01 -63.38
C TYR A 1196 32.03 -75.54 -63.48
N ALA A 1197 32.79 -75.50 -62.39
CA ALA A 1197 34.11 -76.14 -62.29
C ALA A 1197 33.95 -77.57 -61.74
N PRO A 1198 34.31 -78.62 -62.50
CA PRO A 1198 34.24 -80.00 -62.02
C PRO A 1198 35.31 -80.28 -60.96
N ALA A 1199 34.96 -81.10 -59.97
CA ALA A 1199 35.83 -81.51 -58.89
C ALA A 1199 37.11 -82.21 -59.41
N PRO A 1200 38.31 -81.81 -58.95
CA PRO A 1200 39.54 -82.52 -59.30
C PRO A 1200 39.64 -83.83 -58.50
N THR A 1201 39.51 -84.94 -59.22
CA THR A 1201 39.88 -86.28 -58.78
C THR A 1201 41.40 -86.46 -58.95
N SER A 1202 42.16 -86.42 -57.87
CA SER A 1202 43.45 -87.09 -57.82
C SER A 1202 43.78 -87.58 -56.41
N MET A 1203 43.99 -88.89 -56.36
CA MET A 1203 44.26 -89.74 -55.21
C MET A 1203 45.75 -89.59 -54.82
N TYR A 1204 46.05 -89.33 -53.55
CA TYR A 1204 47.31 -89.77 -52.93
C TYR A 1204 46.98 -90.45 -51.60
N ASP A 1205 47.28 -91.74 -51.56
CA ASP A 1205 47.11 -92.66 -50.44
C ASP A 1205 48.49 -92.94 -49.82
N ARG A 1206 48.45 -93.33 -48.54
CA ARG A 1206 49.47 -94.00 -47.71
C ARG A 1206 50.44 -93.16 -46.88
N GLY A 1207 50.31 -93.34 -45.55
CA GLY A 1207 51.42 -93.90 -44.78
C GLY A 1207 51.72 -93.25 -43.43
N SER A 1208 51.13 -93.81 -42.37
CA SER A 1208 51.81 -94.21 -41.11
C SER A 1208 52.98 -93.38 -40.57
N GLY A 1209 52.85 -92.97 -39.31
CA GLY A 1209 53.92 -93.06 -38.32
C GLY A 1209 54.58 -91.72 -37.97
N MET A 1210 54.33 -91.21 -36.77
CA MET A 1210 55.17 -91.45 -35.59
C MET A 1210 56.46 -90.62 -35.56
N ARG A 1211 56.53 -89.76 -34.53
CA ARG A 1211 57.61 -89.59 -33.53
C ARG A 1211 57.71 -88.10 -33.21
N HIS A 1212 57.32 -87.71 -31.98
CA HIS A 1212 58.18 -87.56 -30.80
C HIS A 1212 58.90 -86.21 -30.81
N ILE A 1213 59.21 -85.59 -29.70
CA ILE A 1213 58.93 -85.80 -28.29
C ILE A 1213 58.93 -84.38 -27.69
N PRO A 1214 58.28 -84.18 -26.54
CA PRO A 1214 58.36 -82.99 -25.71
C PRO A 1214 59.76 -83.01 -25.03
N PRO A 1215 60.01 -82.89 -23.73
CA PRO A 1215 59.41 -82.19 -22.61
C PRO A 1215 60.46 -81.27 -21.95
N HIS A 1216 60.15 -80.77 -20.75
CA HIS A 1216 60.90 -79.78 -19.96
C HIS A 1216 60.61 -78.35 -20.48
N GLU A 1217 59.73 -77.57 -19.85
CA GLU A 1217 59.77 -77.19 -18.44
C GLU A 1217 61.20 -77.08 -17.96
N LEU A 1218 61.68 -75.88 -17.69
CA LEU A 1218 62.42 -75.60 -16.46
C LEU A 1218 62.91 -74.16 -16.58
N LEU A 1219 62.18 -73.27 -15.91
CA LEU A 1219 62.74 -72.08 -15.26
C LEU A 1219 63.04 -70.90 -16.19
N GLU A 1220 62.03 -70.05 -16.42
CA GLU A 1220 62.28 -68.61 -16.29
C GLU A 1220 61.03 -67.88 -15.79
N SER A 1221 60.65 -68.18 -14.55
CA SER A 1221 60.17 -67.14 -13.65
C SER A 1221 61.41 -66.55 -12.95
N LEU A 1222 61.60 -65.24 -13.05
CA LEU A 1222 62.19 -64.38 -12.00
C LEU A 1222 62.16 -62.93 -12.47
N GLY A 1223 61.20 -62.15 -11.97
CA GLY A 1223 61.10 -60.72 -12.25
C GLY A 1223 59.81 -60.06 -11.76
N HIS A 1224 59.54 -60.16 -10.46
CA HIS A 1224 58.53 -59.37 -9.75
C HIS A 1224 58.72 -57.85 -9.89
N GLY A 1225 57.61 -57.09 -9.79
CA GLY A 1225 57.59 -55.87 -8.96
C GLY A 1225 56.58 -54.76 -9.30
N ARG A 1226 55.45 -54.73 -8.55
CA ARG A 1226 54.61 -53.59 -8.04
C ARG A 1226 54.16 -52.48 -9.01
N GLY A 1227 52.93 -51.95 -9.02
CA GLY A 1227 51.85 -51.88 -8.02
C GLY A 1227 51.70 -50.45 -7.46
N GLY A 1228 50.53 -49.82 -7.59
CA GLY A 1228 50.19 -48.60 -6.82
C GLY A 1228 49.06 -47.68 -7.36
N ALA A 1229 47.87 -47.84 -6.76
CA ALA A 1229 46.87 -46.85 -6.30
C ALA A 1229 46.35 -45.65 -7.14
N ALA A 1230 45.04 -45.38 -6.94
CA ALA A 1230 44.14 -44.29 -7.39
C ALA A 1230 44.40 -42.95 -6.61
N PRO A 1231 43.58 -41.84 -6.62
CA PRO A 1231 42.13 -41.72 -6.87
C PRO A 1231 41.61 -40.36 -7.47
N ARG A 1232 40.27 -40.21 -7.39
CA ARG A 1232 39.42 -39.00 -7.53
C ARG A 1232 39.96 -37.74 -6.84
N VAL A 1233 39.51 -36.57 -7.31
CA VAL A 1233 38.70 -35.62 -6.50
C VAL A 1233 37.52 -35.20 -7.35
#